data_AF-A0A2D5IN10-F1
#
_entry.id   AF-A0A2D5IN10-F1
#
_cell.length_a   1.000
_cell.length_b   1.000
_cell.length_c   1.000
_cell.angle_alpha   90.00
_cell.angle_beta   90.00
_cell.angle_gamma   90.00
#
_symmetry.space_group_name_H-M   'P 1'
#
loop_
_entity.id
_entity.type
_entity.pdbx_description
1 polymer ?
#
loop_
_entity_poly.entity_id
_entity_poly.type
_entity_poly.pdbx_seq_one_letter_code
_entity_poly.pdbx_strand_id
1 'polypeptide(L)'
;MVDRHGGRATQPRDAGVHRTAVPRDGARPGGAPRDGLADHHQPSRLPDRSDGARHRRGRRRSGPPTDARGVRLLPRHSRARRHVLRPRRFRHARHRQEGLVATRLGGRRALAVGRGSHRDPPPHRPGALPIRVPVDHPVEGCLRMNSSRGPRTARTKVVATVGPACDSVEGLEAIVAAGADVLRLNLSHGTLETHQSTLSRIRSLEDRLGRPIAVMADLPGPKIRLGTRVAEALVTGAEVVLRGTDEASGSSESSDASITIDADGVLDCIEIGDRVLLDDGNIRLRAVAVDASDVGVAIRCSVLAGGALRPRMGVNLPDSDPDLPAVTPRDLELARAMAASGVDYIAVSFVRDGDDLRRLRAVLDEDGVTPGLVSKIERPAAVRGIGDVIAASDAVLVARGDLGVEMDIAEVPVTQKRIVAAAVAAGRPVIVATQMLQSMIDAPTPTRAEATDVANAILDGTDALMLSGETAIGSHPVLAVGMLGRISLATEDWADERDRIVAPDASMVEMADPWMPAIAAGARRIAHEIEAVAVLAWSHDEHTAWLLSRERFRIPIVVFTSEPRLARRMRLLRGVRPLVVPPVSGRGAFLRIAVREALAAGVAGVGDACVFVHGSGRDSDRPTDAIGVLRVGDEGAPDA
;
A
#
# COMPACT_ATOMS: atom_id res chain seq x y z
N MET A 1 66.67 -21.91 -18.68
CA MET A 1 68.15 -21.81 -18.68
C MET A 1 68.55 -20.64 -17.78
N VAL A 2 69.65 -20.80 -17.03
CA VAL A 2 70.60 -19.77 -16.53
C VAL A 2 70.11 -18.31 -16.36
N ASP A 3 69.71 -17.96 -15.12
CA ASP A 3 70.43 -17.06 -14.18
C ASP A 3 71.15 -15.77 -14.70
N ARG A 4 70.84 -14.58 -14.12
CA ARG A 4 71.77 -13.59 -13.44
C ARG A 4 71.50 -12.07 -13.58
N HIS A 5 71.47 -11.39 -12.41
CA HIS A 5 71.89 -9.98 -12.08
C HIS A 5 71.25 -8.79 -12.86
N GLY A 6 71.30 -7.49 -12.47
CA GLY A 6 71.87 -6.71 -11.34
C GLY A 6 71.21 -5.29 -11.28
N GLY A 7 71.70 -4.22 -10.63
CA GLY A 7 72.94 -4.02 -9.85
C GLY A 7 73.10 -2.71 -9.00
N ARG A 8 72.06 -1.83 -8.85
CA ARG A 8 71.98 -0.54 -8.08
C ARG A 8 72.42 0.82 -8.72
N ALA A 9 71.62 1.83 -8.33
CA ALA A 9 71.63 3.30 -8.47
C ALA A 9 72.91 4.14 -8.23
N THR A 10 72.88 5.39 -8.75
CA THR A 10 73.59 6.60 -8.25
C THR A 10 72.88 7.93 -8.62
N GLN A 11 73.17 9.00 -7.85
CA GLN A 11 72.98 10.46 -8.07
C GLN A 11 74.34 11.16 -7.68
N PRO A 12 74.59 12.51 -7.65
CA PRO A 12 73.73 13.70 -7.82
C PRO A 12 74.36 14.94 -8.57
N ARG A 13 73.70 16.13 -8.53
CA ARG A 13 74.24 17.54 -8.59
C ARG A 13 74.84 18.08 -9.93
N ASP A 14 74.89 19.40 -10.27
CA ASP A 14 74.23 20.66 -9.80
C ASP A 14 74.38 21.83 -10.85
N ALA A 15 73.78 23.01 -10.60
CA ALA A 15 73.99 24.37 -11.23
C ALA A 15 73.55 24.64 -12.70
N GLY A 16 73.28 25.89 -13.16
CA GLY A 16 73.03 27.17 -12.45
C GLY A 16 73.03 28.50 -13.29
N VAL A 17 72.05 29.40 -13.01
CA VAL A 17 72.05 30.91 -13.08
C VAL A 17 72.05 31.71 -14.41
N HIS A 18 71.05 32.62 -14.61
CA HIS A 18 71.12 34.07 -14.96
C HIS A 18 69.68 34.67 -15.08
N ARG A 19 69.21 35.62 -14.23
CA ARG A 19 69.19 37.12 -14.33
C ARG A 19 68.56 37.71 -15.62
N THR A 20 67.69 38.75 -15.66
CA THR A 20 67.00 39.68 -14.69
C THR A 20 65.82 40.36 -15.46
N ALA A 21 64.84 41.13 -14.94
CA ALA A 21 64.78 42.09 -13.81
C ALA A 21 63.33 42.24 -13.23
N VAL A 22 63.16 42.90 -12.07
CA VAL A 22 61.87 43.05 -11.34
C VAL A 22 61.71 44.47 -10.77
N PRO A 23 60.63 45.20 -11.16
CA PRO A 23 59.58 45.64 -10.22
C PRO A 23 58.16 45.55 -10.84
N ARG A 24 56.99 45.73 -10.20
CA ARG A 24 56.45 45.77 -8.81
C ARG A 24 54.90 45.84 -8.95
N ASP A 25 54.00 45.56 -7.99
CA ASP A 25 54.04 44.92 -6.66
C ASP A 25 52.74 44.04 -6.55
N GLY A 26 52.02 43.65 -5.48
CA GLY A 26 51.99 43.98 -4.03
C GLY A 26 50.67 44.69 -3.63
N ALA A 27 49.82 44.20 -2.72
CA ALA A 27 49.86 42.97 -1.92
C ALA A 27 48.45 42.49 -1.43
N ARG A 28 48.39 41.26 -0.87
CA ARG A 28 47.29 40.67 -0.07
C ARG A 28 47.54 40.96 1.45
N PRO A 29 46.83 40.39 2.47
CA PRO A 29 45.66 39.49 2.52
C PRO A 29 44.55 39.96 3.50
N GLY A 30 43.59 39.07 3.84
CA GLY A 30 42.52 39.33 4.83
C GLY A 30 42.62 38.46 6.10
N GLY A 31 41.69 38.68 7.03
CA GLY A 31 41.54 37.95 8.30
C GLY A 31 40.64 38.72 9.28
N ALA A 32 39.83 38.03 10.07
CA ALA A 32 38.93 38.55 11.11
C ALA A 32 39.12 37.71 12.40
N PRO A 33 38.42 37.93 13.53
CA PRO A 33 37.44 38.98 13.88
C PRO A 33 37.67 39.64 15.27
N ARG A 34 36.86 40.66 15.66
CA ARG A 34 36.07 40.71 16.93
C ARG A 34 35.38 42.06 17.22
N ASP A 35 34.24 41.94 17.92
CA ASP A 35 33.61 42.80 18.95
C ASP A 35 33.47 44.34 18.78
N GLY A 36 32.25 44.86 19.01
CA GLY A 36 31.96 46.30 19.15
C GLY A 36 30.45 46.64 19.08
N LEU A 37 29.93 47.41 20.05
CA LEU A 37 28.49 47.73 20.21
C LEU A 37 28.17 49.23 20.04
N ALA A 38 26.89 49.51 19.78
CA ALA A 38 26.10 50.70 20.16
C ALA A 38 26.15 52.02 19.33
N ASP A 39 25.00 52.33 18.70
CA ASP A 39 24.04 53.42 19.08
C ASP A 39 23.68 54.64 18.17
N HIS A 40 22.45 55.14 18.42
CA HIS A 40 21.89 56.51 18.27
C HIS A 40 21.41 57.09 16.90
N HIS A 41 20.12 56.86 16.60
CA HIS A 41 19.03 57.83 16.35
C HIS A 41 19.26 59.27 15.73
N GLN A 42 18.66 59.48 14.53
CA GLN A 42 17.69 60.56 14.15
C GLN A 42 18.10 62.09 14.23
N PRO A 43 17.25 63.12 13.85
CA PRO A 43 15.89 63.16 13.24
C PRO A 43 15.62 64.18 12.06
N SER A 44 14.44 64.05 11.41
CA SER A 44 13.60 65.12 10.74
C SER A 44 14.06 65.73 9.38
N ARG A 45 13.21 66.30 8.47
CA ARG A 45 11.94 67.09 8.57
C ARG A 45 10.94 66.93 7.38
N LEU A 46 9.75 67.54 7.54
CA LEU A 46 8.59 67.78 6.61
C LEU A 46 8.74 69.11 5.80
N PRO A 47 7.79 69.66 4.97
CA PRO A 47 6.31 69.43 4.79
C PRO A 47 5.83 69.43 3.28
N ASP A 48 4.61 69.74 2.78
CA ASP A 48 3.25 70.08 3.30
C ASP A 48 2.10 69.78 2.27
N ARG A 49 0.85 70.14 2.65
CA ARG A 49 -0.41 70.57 1.93
C ARG A 49 -0.50 70.71 0.37
N SER A 50 -1.68 70.69 -0.29
CA SER A 50 -3.08 70.32 0.09
C SER A 50 -4.10 70.39 -1.09
N ASP A 51 -5.30 69.80 -0.86
CA ASP A 51 -6.65 70.21 -1.35
C ASP A 51 -7.19 69.71 -2.73
N GLY A 52 -8.53 69.64 -2.85
CA GLY A 52 -9.29 69.35 -4.10
C GLY A 52 -10.32 68.21 -4.03
N ALA A 53 -11.63 68.52 -3.98
CA ALA A 53 -12.71 67.51 -3.88
C ALA A 53 -13.83 67.67 -4.94
N ARG A 54 -14.45 66.55 -5.39
CA ARG A 54 -15.84 66.49 -5.94
C ARG A 54 -16.44 65.08 -6.17
N HIS A 55 -17.38 64.70 -5.28
CA HIS A 55 -18.74 64.18 -5.55
C HIS A 55 -19.12 62.96 -6.45
N ARG A 56 -20.04 62.14 -5.88
CA ARG A 56 -21.17 61.37 -6.49
C ARG A 56 -20.84 60.09 -7.29
N ARG A 57 -21.22 58.87 -6.91
CA ARG A 57 -22.47 58.38 -6.27
C ARG A 57 -22.20 57.07 -5.51
N GLY A 58 -22.95 56.79 -4.45
CA GLY A 58 -22.94 55.47 -3.78
C GLY A 58 -24.32 54.81 -3.72
N ARG A 59 -24.34 53.49 -3.54
CA ARG A 59 -25.45 52.79 -2.87
C ARG A 59 -24.92 51.55 -2.15
N ARG A 60 -25.21 51.44 -0.86
CA ARG A 60 -24.87 50.29 -0.01
C ARG A 60 -25.73 49.07 -0.42
N ARG A 61 -25.22 47.87 -0.19
CA ARG A 61 -26.02 46.74 0.29
C ARG A 61 -25.42 46.24 1.59
N SER A 62 -26.28 45.98 2.57
CA SER A 62 -25.93 45.54 3.92
C SER A 62 -25.82 44.02 3.99
N GLY A 63 -25.00 43.51 4.91
CA GLY A 63 -25.11 42.12 5.36
C GLY A 63 -26.44 41.86 6.10
N PRO A 64 -26.86 40.59 6.22
CA PRO A 64 -28.07 40.23 6.94
C PRO A 64 -27.88 40.33 8.46
N PRO A 65 -28.93 40.70 9.23
CA PRO A 65 -28.88 40.68 10.69
C PRO A 65 -28.99 39.24 11.23
N THR A 66 -28.33 38.99 12.36
CA THR A 66 -28.49 37.78 13.19
C THR A 66 -29.42 38.08 14.37
N ASP A 67 -30.32 37.14 14.70
CA ASP A 67 -31.19 37.24 15.87
C ASP A 67 -30.74 36.31 17.02
N ALA A 68 -31.09 36.66 18.25
CA ALA A 68 -30.56 36.14 19.50
C ALA A 68 -31.11 34.75 19.91
N ARG A 69 -31.04 33.77 19.00
CA ARG A 69 -31.17 32.33 19.37
C ARG A 69 -30.48 31.31 18.44
N GLY A 70 -29.49 31.71 17.65
CA GLY A 70 -28.39 30.84 17.25
C GLY A 70 -28.65 29.69 16.26
N VAL A 71 -29.73 29.70 15.48
CA VAL A 71 -30.02 28.64 14.48
C VAL A 71 -30.08 29.21 13.06
N ARG A 72 -29.34 28.59 12.11
CA ARG A 72 -29.38 28.96 10.68
C ARG A 72 -30.59 28.33 9.97
N LEU A 73 -31.37 29.16 9.27
CA LEU A 73 -32.36 28.71 8.28
C LEU A 73 -31.75 28.75 6.87
N LEU A 74 -31.93 27.67 6.10
CA LEU A 74 -31.49 27.59 4.69
C LEU A 74 -32.56 28.15 3.74
N PRO A 75 -32.17 28.80 2.63
CA PRO A 75 -33.11 29.40 1.67
C PRO A 75 -33.84 28.34 0.83
N ARG A 76 -35.05 28.69 0.35
CA ARG A 76 -35.91 27.84 -0.49
C ARG A 76 -35.90 28.27 -1.96
N HIS A 77 -36.41 27.35 -2.81
CA HIS A 77 -36.57 27.40 -4.28
C HIS A 77 -35.30 26.95 -5.04
N SER A 78 -35.41 26.18 -6.14
CA SER A 78 -36.49 26.10 -7.14
C SER A 78 -37.23 24.74 -7.24
N ARG A 79 -37.87 24.45 -8.39
CA ARG A 79 -38.97 23.46 -8.53
C ARG A 79 -38.53 22.11 -9.13
N ALA A 80 -38.60 21.03 -8.34
CA ALA A 80 -38.56 19.66 -8.87
C ALA A 80 -39.98 19.15 -9.24
N ARG A 81 -40.12 18.41 -10.34
CA ARG A 81 -41.39 17.76 -10.73
C ARG A 81 -41.63 16.50 -9.88
N ARG A 82 -42.74 16.44 -9.13
CA ARG A 82 -43.13 15.24 -8.39
C ARG A 82 -43.77 14.18 -9.31
N HIS A 83 -43.05 13.12 -9.65
CA HIS A 83 -43.69 11.87 -10.07
C HIS A 83 -44.13 11.08 -8.83
N VAL A 84 -45.45 10.93 -8.65
CA VAL A 84 -46.03 10.15 -7.54
C VAL A 84 -46.21 8.70 -7.98
N LEU A 85 -45.28 7.83 -7.58
CA LEU A 85 -45.46 6.38 -7.72
C LEU A 85 -46.47 5.89 -6.67
N ARG A 86 -47.69 5.55 -7.11
CA ARG A 86 -48.68 4.85 -6.28
C ARG A 86 -48.30 3.37 -6.15
N PRO A 87 -48.37 2.75 -4.96
CA PRO A 87 -48.24 1.30 -4.83
C PRO A 87 -49.43 0.60 -5.52
N ARG A 88 -49.14 -0.22 -6.54
CA ARG A 88 -50.16 -1.08 -7.17
C ARG A 88 -50.39 -2.32 -6.30
N ARG A 89 -51.57 -2.40 -5.69
CA ARG A 89 -52.07 -3.63 -5.06
C ARG A 89 -52.25 -4.71 -6.13
N PHE A 90 -51.48 -5.80 -6.07
CA PHE A 90 -51.86 -7.02 -6.79
C PHE A 90 -52.99 -7.72 -6.03
N ARG A 91 -54.06 -8.08 -6.74
CA ARG A 91 -55.16 -8.90 -6.20
C ARG A 91 -54.88 -10.37 -6.47
N HIS A 92 -55.28 -11.25 -5.54
CA HIS A 92 -55.40 -12.68 -5.85
C HIS A 92 -56.40 -12.91 -6.99
N ALA A 93 -56.06 -13.84 -7.88
CA ALA A 93 -57.02 -14.60 -8.67
C ALA A 93 -56.76 -16.10 -8.40
N ARG A 94 -57.83 -16.87 -8.15
CA ARG A 94 -57.78 -18.33 -8.01
C ARG A 94 -58.17 -18.96 -9.35
N HIS A 95 -57.51 -20.04 -9.76
CA HIS A 95 -58.13 -21.17 -10.48
C HIS A 95 -57.22 -22.39 -10.28
N ARG A 96 -57.67 -23.35 -9.44
CA ARG A 96 -58.24 -24.67 -9.80
C ARG A 96 -57.20 -25.75 -10.16
N GLN A 97 -57.17 -26.79 -9.33
CA GLN A 97 -56.55 -28.10 -9.66
C GLN A 97 -57.61 -29.00 -10.32
N GLU A 98 -57.19 -29.83 -11.27
CA GLU A 98 -57.81 -31.08 -11.74
C GLU A 98 -56.79 -31.70 -12.74
N GLY A 99 -56.36 -32.97 -12.68
CA GLY A 99 -56.49 -34.00 -11.65
C GLY A 99 -55.91 -35.36 -12.11
N LEU A 100 -55.62 -36.26 -11.16
CA LEU A 100 -55.29 -37.71 -11.34
C LEU A 100 -53.99 -38.02 -12.16
N VAL A 101 -53.38 -39.22 -12.14
CA VAL A 101 -53.64 -40.55 -11.50
C VAL A 101 -52.40 -40.97 -10.69
N ALA A 102 -52.53 -41.90 -9.73
CA ALA A 102 -51.41 -42.46 -8.97
C ALA A 102 -51.38 -44.01 -8.95
N THR A 103 -50.17 -44.59 -9.00
CA THR A 103 -49.85 -46.01 -8.80
C THR A 103 -48.53 -46.06 -8.00
N ARG A 104 -48.50 -46.42 -6.71
CA ARG A 104 -48.43 -47.81 -6.15
C ARG A 104 -47.21 -48.59 -6.67
N LEU A 105 -46.40 -49.29 -5.85
CA LEU A 105 -46.61 -49.77 -4.46
C LEU A 105 -45.28 -50.15 -3.74
N GLY A 106 -45.16 -49.86 -2.43
CA GLY A 106 -44.30 -50.57 -1.46
C GLY A 106 -42.78 -50.26 -1.45
N GLY A 107 -42.06 -50.40 -0.33
CA GLY A 107 -42.50 -50.66 1.06
C GLY A 107 -41.33 -50.91 2.04
N ARG A 108 -41.59 -50.71 3.35
CA ARG A 108 -40.96 -51.30 4.58
C ARG A 108 -39.56 -51.98 4.46
N ARG A 109 -38.59 -51.79 5.36
CA ARG A 109 -38.66 -51.45 6.80
C ARG A 109 -37.27 -51.20 7.45
N ALA A 110 -37.29 -50.50 8.60
CA ALA A 110 -36.48 -50.71 9.82
C ALA A 110 -34.94 -50.52 9.85
N LEU A 111 -34.47 -49.99 10.99
CA LEU A 111 -33.08 -49.89 11.42
C LEU A 111 -32.51 -51.23 11.93
N ALA A 112 -31.18 -51.36 11.93
CA ALA A 112 -30.43 -52.13 12.92
C ALA A 112 -29.01 -51.57 13.12
N VAL A 113 -28.42 -51.75 14.30
CA VAL A 113 -27.04 -51.38 14.64
C VAL A 113 -26.16 -52.63 14.67
N GLY A 114 -24.91 -52.55 14.20
CA GLY A 114 -23.92 -53.64 14.27
C GLY A 114 -22.52 -53.12 14.58
N ARG A 115 -21.74 -53.86 15.38
CA ARG A 115 -20.38 -53.49 15.82
C ARG A 115 -19.31 -54.33 15.10
N GLY A 116 -18.21 -53.67 14.73
CA GLY A 116 -16.88 -54.04 15.26
C GLY A 116 -15.86 -54.80 14.38
N SER A 117 -14.62 -54.78 14.91
CA SER A 117 -13.40 -55.53 14.56
C SER A 117 -12.48 -55.00 13.44
N HIS A 118 -11.17 -55.06 13.73
CA HIS A 118 -10.04 -54.72 12.85
C HIS A 118 -9.70 -55.84 11.86
N ARG A 119 -8.98 -55.49 10.78
CA ARG A 119 -7.90 -56.30 10.19
C ARG A 119 -6.97 -55.43 9.34
N ASP A 120 -5.68 -55.77 9.35
CA ASP A 120 -4.60 -55.00 8.72
C ASP A 120 -4.46 -55.24 7.21
N PRO A 121 -3.83 -54.31 6.45
CA PRO A 121 -3.75 -54.39 4.99
C PRO A 121 -2.53 -55.18 4.46
N PRO A 122 -2.70 -55.99 3.40
CA PRO A 122 -1.59 -56.54 2.60
C PRO A 122 -1.05 -55.52 1.55
N PRO A 123 0.14 -55.73 0.96
CA PRO A 123 1.00 -54.62 0.51
C PRO A 123 0.91 -54.21 -0.97
N HIS A 124 1.42 -53.01 -1.27
CA HIS A 124 1.70 -52.53 -2.62
C HIS A 124 2.78 -53.35 -3.35
N ARG A 125 2.65 -53.48 -4.68
CA ARG A 125 3.70 -53.18 -5.70
C ARG A 125 3.03 -52.94 -7.08
N PRO A 126 3.73 -52.35 -8.07
CA PRO A 126 3.09 -51.38 -8.98
C PRO A 126 2.95 -51.81 -10.45
N GLY A 127 2.13 -51.07 -11.20
CA GLY A 127 2.27 -50.91 -12.66
C GLY A 127 0.97 -50.90 -13.46
N ALA A 128 0.44 -49.71 -13.78
CA ALA A 128 -0.51 -49.51 -14.89
C ALA A 128 -0.49 -48.06 -15.39
N LEU A 129 -0.62 -47.91 -16.72
CA LEU A 129 -0.55 -46.70 -17.54
C LEU A 129 -1.55 -45.59 -17.14
N PRO A 130 -1.26 -44.30 -17.45
CA PRO A 130 -2.19 -43.20 -17.23
C PRO A 130 -3.39 -43.25 -18.19
N ILE A 131 -4.61 -43.17 -17.63
CA ILE A 131 -5.85 -43.09 -18.40
C ILE A 131 -5.97 -41.68 -19.00
N ARG A 132 -5.95 -41.58 -20.33
CA ARG A 132 -6.36 -40.35 -21.04
C ARG A 132 -7.88 -40.25 -21.03
N VAL A 133 -8.41 -39.15 -20.49
CA VAL A 133 -9.82 -38.77 -20.66
C VAL A 133 -9.95 -38.00 -21.98
N PRO A 134 -10.75 -38.48 -22.96
CA PRO A 134 -11.04 -37.70 -24.16
C PRO A 134 -12.07 -36.62 -23.85
N VAL A 135 -11.83 -35.41 -24.35
CA VAL A 135 -12.79 -34.29 -24.29
C VAL A 135 -12.86 -33.65 -25.67
N ASP A 136 -13.79 -34.14 -26.49
CA ASP A 136 -14.09 -33.59 -27.81
C ASP A 136 -15.59 -33.65 -28.09
N HIS A 137 -16.23 -32.48 -28.11
CA HIS A 137 -17.30 -32.16 -29.06
C HIS A 137 -17.45 -30.63 -29.14
N PRO A 138 -17.23 -30.00 -30.31
CA PRO A 138 -17.38 -28.57 -30.46
C PRO A 138 -18.85 -28.17 -30.53
N VAL A 139 -19.22 -27.08 -29.85
CA VAL A 139 -20.49 -26.39 -30.08
C VAL A 139 -20.21 -25.21 -31.01
N GLU A 140 -20.48 -25.37 -32.30
CA GLU A 140 -20.30 -24.29 -33.27
C GLU A 140 -21.27 -23.14 -33.00
N GLY A 141 -20.75 -22.02 -32.49
CA GLY A 141 -21.56 -20.98 -31.86
C GLY A 141 -20.95 -19.58 -31.82
N CYS A 142 -20.37 -19.12 -32.93
CA CYS A 142 -20.01 -17.71 -33.17
C CYS A 142 -19.13 -17.02 -32.09
N LEU A 143 -17.88 -17.47 -31.94
CA LEU A 143 -16.83 -16.69 -31.25
C LEU A 143 -15.66 -16.38 -32.21
N ARG A 144 -15.68 -15.20 -32.83
CA ARG A 144 -14.47 -14.59 -33.42
C ARG A 144 -13.60 -13.98 -32.32
N MET A 145 -13.01 -14.83 -31.47
CA MET A 145 -11.99 -14.38 -30.52
C MET A 145 -10.61 -14.45 -31.16
N ASN A 146 -9.88 -13.35 -31.11
CA ASN A 146 -8.56 -13.22 -31.73
C ASN A 146 -7.54 -14.04 -30.92
N SER A 147 -7.26 -15.28 -31.34
CA SER A 147 -6.52 -16.30 -30.57
C SER A 147 -5.00 -16.08 -30.52
N SER A 148 -4.56 -14.82 -30.57
CA SER A 148 -3.16 -14.37 -30.63
C SER A 148 -2.71 -13.60 -29.39
N ARG A 149 -3.64 -13.23 -28.48
CA ARG A 149 -3.34 -12.46 -27.27
C ARG A 149 -2.95 -13.39 -26.11
N GLY A 150 -1.97 -12.98 -25.32
CA GLY A 150 -1.52 -13.71 -24.13
C GLY A 150 -2.59 -13.77 -23.01
N PRO A 151 -2.37 -14.60 -21.97
CA PRO A 151 -3.31 -14.70 -20.85
C PRO A 151 -3.50 -13.34 -20.15
N ARG A 152 -4.75 -12.99 -19.82
CA ARG A 152 -5.08 -11.80 -19.00
C ARG A 152 -4.32 -11.88 -17.66
N THR A 153 -3.62 -10.81 -17.31
CA THR A 153 -3.05 -10.60 -15.98
C THR A 153 -4.00 -9.76 -15.13
N ALA A 154 -4.10 -10.05 -13.83
CA ALA A 154 -4.85 -9.21 -12.89
C ALA A 154 -4.33 -7.76 -12.90
N ARG A 155 -5.21 -6.80 -12.68
CA ARG A 155 -4.86 -5.37 -12.59
C ARG A 155 -4.57 -4.98 -11.15
N THR A 156 -5.38 -5.42 -10.19
CA THR A 156 -5.06 -5.36 -8.75
C THR A 156 -3.79 -6.17 -8.47
N LYS A 157 -2.87 -5.54 -7.74
CA LYS A 157 -1.48 -5.99 -7.54
C LYS A 157 -1.32 -6.96 -6.39
N VAL A 158 -0.23 -7.71 -6.39
CA VAL A 158 0.15 -8.61 -5.27
C VAL A 158 1.40 -8.10 -4.55
N VAL A 159 1.26 -7.81 -3.25
CA VAL A 159 2.39 -7.62 -2.34
C VAL A 159 2.67 -8.96 -1.64
N ALA A 160 3.87 -9.51 -1.80
CA ALA A 160 4.28 -10.76 -1.15
C ALA A 160 5.33 -10.46 -0.08
N THR A 161 5.11 -10.90 1.15
CA THR A 161 6.13 -10.80 2.21
C THR A 161 7.19 -11.88 2.00
N VAL A 162 8.46 -11.47 1.93
CA VAL A 162 9.61 -12.39 1.84
C VAL A 162 9.97 -12.91 3.24
N GLY A 163 10.33 -14.18 3.32
CA GLY A 163 10.76 -14.85 4.54
C GLY A 163 11.31 -16.26 4.23
N PRO A 164 11.61 -17.08 5.25
CA PRO A 164 12.26 -18.39 5.08
C PRO A 164 11.60 -19.39 4.12
N ALA A 165 10.33 -19.20 3.77
CA ALA A 165 9.65 -20.03 2.77
C ALA A 165 9.95 -19.63 1.30
N CYS A 166 10.55 -18.46 1.06
CA CYS A 166 10.76 -17.92 -0.30
C CYS A 166 11.97 -16.99 -0.49
N ASP A 167 12.91 -16.88 0.46
CA ASP A 167 14.03 -15.93 0.37
C ASP A 167 15.24 -16.43 -0.46
N SER A 168 15.21 -17.69 -0.92
CA SER A 168 16.17 -18.23 -1.90
C SER A 168 15.98 -17.61 -3.29
N VAL A 169 16.97 -17.73 -4.18
CA VAL A 169 16.90 -17.15 -5.54
C VAL A 169 15.74 -17.77 -6.33
N GLU A 170 15.56 -19.08 -6.18
CA GLU A 170 14.51 -19.88 -6.81
C GLU A 170 13.13 -19.57 -6.19
N GLY A 171 13.07 -19.32 -4.88
CA GLY A 171 11.84 -18.93 -4.17
C GLY A 171 11.35 -17.55 -4.59
N LEU A 172 12.27 -16.57 -4.63
CA LEU A 172 12.01 -15.21 -5.11
C LEU A 172 11.57 -15.21 -6.58
N GLU A 173 12.24 -15.98 -7.45
CA GLU A 173 11.81 -16.15 -8.84
C GLU A 173 10.42 -16.77 -8.95
N ALA A 174 10.13 -17.83 -8.20
CA ALA A 174 8.85 -18.52 -8.25
C ALA A 174 7.67 -17.64 -7.81
N ILE A 175 7.81 -16.81 -6.77
CA ILE A 175 6.74 -15.88 -6.37
C ILE A 175 6.57 -14.71 -7.37
N VAL A 176 7.66 -14.21 -7.98
CA VAL A 176 7.60 -13.15 -9.02
C VAL A 176 7.03 -13.68 -10.34
N ALA A 177 7.26 -14.96 -10.66
CA ALA A 177 6.64 -15.66 -11.78
C ALA A 177 5.16 -15.98 -11.53
N ALA A 178 4.78 -16.33 -10.30
CA ALA A 178 3.38 -16.58 -9.91
C ALA A 178 2.51 -15.32 -9.87
N GLY A 179 3.11 -14.12 -9.80
CA GLY A 179 2.40 -12.85 -9.92
C GLY A 179 2.75 -11.77 -8.88
N ALA A 180 3.76 -11.95 -8.03
CA ALA A 180 4.16 -10.90 -7.09
C ALA A 180 4.63 -9.61 -7.83
N ASP A 181 4.09 -8.47 -7.40
CA ASP A 181 4.41 -7.15 -7.95
C ASP A 181 5.35 -6.35 -7.06
N VAL A 182 5.17 -6.48 -5.74
CA VAL A 182 5.98 -5.82 -4.70
C VAL A 182 6.41 -6.88 -3.69
N LEU A 183 7.68 -6.86 -3.29
CA LEU A 183 8.24 -7.75 -2.28
C LEU A 183 8.41 -6.97 -0.96
N ARG A 184 7.73 -7.42 0.10
CA ARG A 184 7.80 -6.81 1.43
C ARG A 184 8.88 -7.46 2.28
N LEU A 185 9.78 -6.64 2.84
CA LEU A 185 10.76 -7.00 3.86
C LEU A 185 10.24 -6.51 5.22
N ASN A 186 9.85 -7.43 6.10
CA ASN A 186 9.33 -7.09 7.43
C ASN A 186 10.48 -6.91 8.43
N LEU A 187 10.81 -5.67 8.77
CA LEU A 187 11.94 -5.33 9.65
C LEU A 187 11.64 -5.55 11.15
N SER A 188 10.46 -6.08 11.48
CA SER A 188 10.12 -6.62 12.81
C SER A 188 10.89 -7.89 13.16
N HIS A 189 11.50 -8.56 12.17
CA HIS A 189 12.28 -9.79 12.32
C HIS A 189 13.60 -9.70 11.55
N GLY A 190 14.58 -10.53 11.89
CA GLY A 190 15.90 -10.55 11.23
C GLY A 190 16.78 -9.34 11.56
N THR A 191 17.94 -9.26 10.88
CA THR A 191 18.89 -8.14 11.00
C THR A 191 18.84 -7.25 9.76
N LEU A 192 19.28 -5.98 9.90
CA LEU A 192 19.42 -5.05 8.78
C LEU A 192 20.26 -5.66 7.64
N GLU A 193 21.40 -6.27 7.98
CA GLU A 193 22.27 -7.02 7.07
C GLU A 193 21.53 -8.13 6.31
N THR A 194 20.66 -8.90 6.98
CA THR A 194 19.82 -9.94 6.34
C THR A 194 18.88 -9.34 5.30
N HIS A 195 18.27 -8.20 5.60
CA HIS A 195 17.37 -7.50 4.68
C HIS A 195 18.12 -6.85 3.50
N GLN A 196 19.31 -6.30 3.73
CA GLN A 196 20.19 -5.76 2.67
C GLN A 196 20.72 -6.86 1.74
N SER A 197 21.08 -8.03 2.29
CA SER A 197 21.44 -9.23 1.52
C SER A 197 20.26 -9.71 0.67
N THR A 198 19.06 -9.74 1.25
CA THR A 198 17.82 -10.13 0.54
C THR A 198 17.47 -9.14 -0.57
N LEU A 199 17.59 -7.83 -0.32
CA LEU A 199 17.44 -6.78 -1.33
C LEU A 199 18.45 -6.94 -2.47
N SER A 200 19.71 -7.26 -2.16
CA SER A 200 20.73 -7.57 -3.17
C SER A 200 20.33 -8.75 -4.06
N ARG A 201 19.81 -9.84 -3.47
CA ARG A 201 19.28 -11.00 -4.23
C ARG A 201 18.11 -10.60 -5.14
N ILE A 202 17.21 -9.74 -4.66
CA ILE A 202 16.07 -9.23 -5.44
C ILE A 202 16.55 -8.35 -6.62
N ARG A 203 17.56 -7.50 -6.43
CA ARG A 203 18.13 -6.68 -7.52
C ARG A 203 18.82 -7.56 -8.59
N SER A 204 19.59 -8.58 -8.19
CA SER A 204 20.16 -9.54 -9.15
C SER A 204 19.09 -10.38 -9.88
N LEU A 205 17.93 -10.61 -9.27
CA LEU A 205 16.78 -11.24 -9.93
C LEU A 205 16.09 -10.30 -10.92
N GLU A 206 15.92 -9.02 -10.55
CA GLU A 206 15.38 -7.95 -11.41
C GLU A 206 16.22 -7.78 -12.68
N ASP A 207 17.55 -7.71 -12.56
CA ASP A 207 18.49 -7.66 -13.68
C ASP A 207 18.36 -8.91 -14.59
N ARG A 208 18.27 -10.11 -13.99
CA ARG A 208 18.16 -11.38 -14.73
C ARG A 208 16.82 -11.55 -15.45
N LEU A 209 15.73 -11.04 -14.88
CA LEU A 209 14.39 -11.15 -15.47
C LEU A 209 14.03 -9.97 -16.40
N GLY A 210 14.83 -8.90 -16.43
CA GLY A 210 14.60 -7.73 -17.30
C GLY A 210 13.29 -7.01 -17.05
N ARG A 211 12.73 -7.11 -15.83
CA ARG A 211 11.43 -6.49 -15.45
C ARG A 211 11.51 -5.87 -14.05
N PRO A 212 10.89 -4.70 -13.81
CA PRO A 212 11.02 -4.04 -12.51
C PRO A 212 10.39 -4.85 -11.36
N ILE A 213 11.09 -4.92 -10.22
CA ILE A 213 10.63 -5.56 -8.98
C ILE A 213 10.69 -4.54 -7.84
N ALA A 214 9.53 -4.13 -7.35
CA ALA A 214 9.47 -3.19 -6.23
C ALA A 214 9.77 -3.88 -4.90
N VAL A 215 10.46 -3.19 -4.00
CA VAL A 215 10.73 -3.64 -2.62
C VAL A 215 10.20 -2.63 -1.62
N MET A 216 9.47 -3.13 -0.62
CA MET A 216 8.90 -2.36 0.48
C MET A 216 9.51 -2.78 1.80
N ALA A 217 10.17 -1.86 2.51
CA ALA A 217 10.63 -2.07 3.88
C ALA A 217 9.50 -1.70 4.86
N ASP A 218 9.07 -2.63 5.71
CA ASP A 218 8.02 -2.39 6.72
C ASP A 218 8.66 -2.20 8.11
N LEU A 219 8.53 -0.98 8.65
CA LEU A 219 9.12 -0.57 9.93
C LEU A 219 8.33 -1.16 11.11
N PRO A 220 8.96 -1.77 12.13
CA PRO A 220 8.24 -2.34 13.27
C PRO A 220 7.37 -1.34 14.05
N GLY A 221 7.82 -0.09 14.19
CA GLY A 221 7.13 0.93 14.96
C GLY A 221 7.11 0.66 16.47
N PRO A 222 6.39 1.48 17.26
CA PRO A 222 6.31 1.40 18.71
C PRO A 222 5.44 0.24 19.22
N LYS A 223 5.80 -1.02 18.91
CA LYS A 223 5.11 -2.21 19.44
C LYS A 223 5.40 -2.40 20.94
N ILE A 224 4.44 -1.97 21.77
CA ILE A 224 4.35 -2.19 23.21
C ILE A 224 4.37 -3.71 23.48
N ARG A 225 5.11 -4.14 24.50
CA ARG A 225 5.30 -5.55 24.85
C ARG A 225 5.32 -5.79 26.35
N LEU A 226 5.12 -7.04 26.74
CA LEU A 226 5.47 -7.52 28.08
C LEU A 226 6.98 -7.53 28.28
N GLY A 227 7.43 -7.37 29.52
CA GLY A 227 8.82 -7.54 29.90
C GLY A 227 9.30 -9.00 29.80
N THR A 228 10.51 -9.24 30.30
CA THR A 228 11.14 -10.57 30.28
C THR A 228 10.63 -11.51 31.37
N ARG A 229 10.09 -10.97 32.47
CA ARG A 229 9.53 -11.71 33.60
C ARG A 229 8.01 -11.62 33.56
N VAL A 230 7.37 -12.77 33.32
CA VAL A 230 5.92 -12.98 33.31
C VAL A 230 5.58 -14.25 34.10
N ALA A 231 4.36 -14.35 34.62
CA ALA A 231 3.83 -15.62 35.11
C ALA A 231 3.65 -16.64 33.95
N GLU A 232 3.39 -17.91 34.23
CA GLU A 232 3.17 -18.92 33.17
C GLU A 232 1.85 -18.69 32.41
N ALA A 233 0.80 -18.27 33.10
CA ALA A 233 -0.52 -18.03 32.53
C ALA A 233 -1.34 -17.07 33.40
N LEU A 234 -2.39 -16.49 32.81
CA LEU A 234 -3.48 -15.84 33.53
C LEU A 234 -4.73 -16.71 33.53
N VAL A 235 -5.48 -16.68 34.62
CA VAL A 235 -6.74 -17.43 34.80
C VAL A 235 -7.92 -16.48 34.66
N THR A 236 -8.89 -16.84 33.82
CA THR A 236 -10.14 -16.06 33.66
C THR A 236 -10.85 -15.89 35.01
N GLY A 237 -11.20 -14.64 35.35
CA GLY A 237 -11.83 -14.27 36.63
C GLY A 237 -10.85 -13.94 37.76
N ALA A 238 -9.54 -14.06 37.56
CA ALA A 238 -8.53 -13.54 38.50
C ALA A 238 -8.31 -12.03 38.33
N GLU A 239 -7.60 -11.42 39.27
CA GLU A 239 -6.97 -10.10 39.10
C GLU A 239 -5.48 -10.24 38.77
N VAL A 240 -4.93 -9.21 38.10
CA VAL A 240 -3.53 -9.11 37.67
C VAL A 240 -3.08 -7.65 37.78
N VAL A 241 -1.81 -7.41 38.13
CA VAL A 241 -1.25 -6.06 38.27
C VAL A 241 -0.25 -5.77 37.14
N LEU A 242 -0.49 -4.71 36.37
CA LEU A 242 0.46 -4.20 35.38
C LEU A 242 1.36 -3.14 36.01
N ARG A 243 2.67 -3.17 35.73
CA ARG A 243 3.69 -2.23 36.23
C ARG A 243 4.73 -1.88 35.18
N GLY A 244 5.41 -0.75 35.35
CA GLY A 244 6.60 -0.41 34.54
C GLY A 244 7.77 -1.35 34.79
N THR A 245 8.74 -1.37 33.87
CA THR A 245 9.93 -2.24 33.94
C THR A 245 10.85 -1.93 35.13
N ASP A 246 11.02 -0.66 35.49
CA ASP A 246 11.93 -0.24 36.58
C ASP A 246 11.37 -0.54 37.99
N GLU A 247 10.04 -0.46 38.17
CA GLU A 247 9.36 -0.77 39.44
C GLU A 247 9.57 -2.23 39.90
N ALA A 248 9.73 -3.16 38.96
CA ALA A 248 9.82 -4.60 39.25
C ALA A 248 11.13 -5.02 39.95
N SER A 249 12.02 -4.07 40.20
CA SER A 249 13.20 -4.24 41.06
C SER A 249 12.87 -4.32 42.57
N GLY A 250 11.65 -3.89 42.97
CA GLY A 250 11.32 -3.53 44.35
C GLY A 250 10.35 -4.43 45.13
N SER A 251 10.14 -5.71 44.79
CA SER A 251 9.57 -6.69 45.75
C SER A 251 9.68 -8.16 45.29
N SER A 252 10.26 -9.00 46.15
CA SER A 252 9.92 -10.42 46.21
C SER A 252 8.71 -10.58 47.15
N GLU A 253 7.94 -11.66 46.97
CA GLU A 253 6.81 -12.06 47.83
C GLU A 253 5.59 -11.13 47.83
N SER A 254 4.73 -11.29 46.81
CA SER A 254 3.29 -11.03 46.91
C SER A 254 2.51 -12.15 46.22
N SER A 255 1.26 -12.37 46.62
CA SER A 255 0.36 -13.42 46.10
C SER A 255 -0.23 -13.13 44.72
N ASP A 256 -0.12 -11.89 44.27
CA ASP A 256 -0.86 -11.40 43.11
C ASP A 256 -0.02 -11.52 41.83
N ALA A 257 -0.64 -11.98 40.74
CA ALA A 257 0.04 -12.08 39.46
C ALA A 257 0.43 -10.69 38.96
N SER A 258 1.74 -10.39 38.93
CA SER A 258 2.27 -9.15 38.38
C SER A 258 2.87 -9.36 36.99
N ILE A 259 2.71 -8.35 36.14
CA ILE A 259 3.21 -8.32 34.76
C ILE A 259 3.91 -6.98 34.53
N THR A 260 5.10 -7.03 33.94
CA THR A 260 5.82 -5.85 33.50
C THR A 260 5.43 -5.46 32.08
N ILE A 261 5.21 -4.17 31.84
CA ILE A 261 5.13 -3.58 30.50
C ILE A 261 6.48 -2.94 30.17
N ASP A 262 7.00 -3.27 29.00
CA ASP A 262 8.35 -2.94 28.50
C ASP A 262 8.24 -1.73 27.56
N ALA A 263 7.71 -0.63 28.12
CA ALA A 263 7.56 0.69 27.49
C ALA A 263 7.20 1.75 28.56
N ASP A 264 8.02 2.79 28.68
CA ASP A 264 7.88 3.83 29.71
C ASP A 264 6.67 4.77 29.44
N GLY A 265 6.03 5.29 30.49
CA GLY A 265 4.88 6.20 30.42
C GLY A 265 3.59 5.61 29.82
N VAL A 266 3.62 4.37 29.34
CA VAL A 266 2.46 3.72 28.68
C VAL A 266 1.30 3.45 29.65
N LEU A 267 1.58 3.18 30.92
CA LEU A 267 0.53 2.93 31.92
C LEU A 267 -0.22 4.21 32.31
N ASP A 268 0.41 5.37 32.17
CA ASP A 268 -0.12 6.68 32.57
C ASP A 268 -1.35 7.10 31.76
N CYS A 269 -1.58 6.49 30.59
CA CYS A 269 -2.72 6.76 29.72
C CYS A 269 -3.93 5.82 29.91
N ILE A 270 -3.86 4.85 30.83
CA ILE A 270 -4.88 3.80 31.00
C ILE A 270 -5.89 4.22 32.08
N GLU A 271 -7.16 4.37 31.70
CA GLU A 271 -8.24 4.74 32.63
C GLU A 271 -9.00 3.52 33.21
N ILE A 272 -9.75 3.73 34.30
CA ILE A 272 -10.57 2.66 34.91
C ILE A 272 -11.71 2.29 33.97
N GLY A 273 -11.67 1.05 33.47
CA GLY A 273 -12.60 0.52 32.49
C GLY A 273 -11.98 0.23 31.12
N ASP A 274 -10.75 0.66 30.87
CA ASP A 274 -10.04 0.38 29.62
C ASP A 274 -9.75 -1.12 29.45
N ARG A 275 -9.76 -1.58 28.21
CA ARG A 275 -9.27 -2.91 27.83
C ARG A 275 -7.75 -2.87 27.70
N VAL A 276 -7.07 -3.83 28.32
CA VAL A 276 -5.67 -4.16 27.97
C VAL A 276 -5.68 -5.53 27.31
N LEU A 277 -5.16 -5.61 26.09
CA LEU A 277 -5.19 -6.81 25.27
C LEU A 277 -3.77 -7.35 25.10
N LEU A 278 -3.60 -8.65 25.29
CA LEU A 278 -2.31 -9.34 25.12
C LEU A 278 -2.48 -10.46 24.09
N ASP A 279 -1.38 -10.81 23.39
CA ASP A 279 -1.35 -11.87 22.37
C ASP A 279 -2.42 -11.67 21.29
N ASP A 280 -2.35 -10.52 20.60
CA ASP A 280 -3.27 -10.10 19.53
C ASP A 280 -4.77 -10.18 19.94
N GLY A 281 -5.05 -9.94 21.22
CA GLY A 281 -6.41 -9.95 21.78
C GLY A 281 -6.95 -11.34 22.15
N ASN A 282 -6.10 -12.38 22.18
CA ASN A 282 -6.45 -13.69 22.74
C ASN A 282 -6.65 -13.61 24.26
N ILE A 283 -5.75 -12.91 24.95
CA ILE A 283 -5.84 -12.64 26.39
C ILE A 283 -6.42 -11.24 26.58
N ARG A 284 -7.42 -11.12 27.46
CA ARG A 284 -8.23 -9.90 27.60
C ARG A 284 -8.33 -9.48 29.05
N LEU A 285 -7.86 -8.28 29.33
CA LEU A 285 -7.89 -7.66 30.65
C LEU A 285 -8.80 -6.43 30.61
N ARG A 286 -9.30 -6.01 31.77
CA ARG A 286 -10.00 -4.74 31.96
C ARG A 286 -9.51 -4.06 33.23
N ALA A 287 -9.02 -2.83 33.12
CA ALA A 287 -8.60 -2.02 34.24
C ALA A 287 -9.76 -1.82 35.24
N VAL A 288 -9.50 -2.07 36.51
CA VAL A 288 -10.47 -1.93 37.63
C VAL A 288 -10.01 -0.93 38.69
N ALA A 289 -8.70 -0.67 38.80
CA ALA A 289 -8.14 0.43 39.59
C ALA A 289 -6.80 0.89 39.00
N VAL A 290 -6.51 2.18 39.20
CA VAL A 290 -5.24 2.83 38.85
C VAL A 290 -4.62 3.33 40.17
N ASP A 291 -3.50 2.73 40.57
CA ASP A 291 -2.79 3.05 41.80
C ASP A 291 -1.49 3.80 41.44
N ALA A 292 -1.59 5.14 41.36
CA ALA A 292 -0.46 6.02 41.06
C ALA A 292 0.32 6.41 42.34
N SER A 293 1.65 6.54 42.21
CA SER A 293 2.58 6.82 43.31
C SER A 293 3.79 7.64 42.86
N ASP A 294 4.57 8.17 43.81
CA ASP A 294 5.85 8.85 43.53
C ASP A 294 6.90 7.94 42.86
N VAL A 295 6.66 6.63 42.78
CA VAL A 295 7.55 5.60 42.21
C VAL A 295 7.09 5.12 40.82
N GLY A 296 5.86 5.46 40.41
CA GLY A 296 5.26 4.97 39.16
C GLY A 296 3.76 4.67 39.28
N VAL A 297 3.21 4.06 38.22
CA VAL A 297 1.77 3.81 38.05
C VAL A 297 1.52 2.31 37.91
N ALA A 298 0.73 1.74 38.82
CA ALA A 298 0.28 0.36 38.75
C ALA A 298 -1.19 0.27 38.33
N ILE A 299 -1.50 -0.60 37.36
CA ILE A 299 -2.88 -0.82 36.91
C ILE A 299 -3.35 -2.20 37.38
N ARG A 300 -4.32 -2.24 38.30
CA ARG A 300 -5.01 -3.49 38.65
C ARG A 300 -6.07 -3.77 37.60
N CYS A 301 -6.03 -4.98 37.03
CA CYS A 301 -6.92 -5.43 35.98
C CYS A 301 -7.64 -6.72 36.37
N SER A 302 -8.90 -6.84 35.95
CA SER A 302 -9.64 -8.10 35.94
C SER A 302 -9.34 -8.89 34.66
N VAL A 303 -9.12 -10.21 34.78
CA VAL A 303 -8.85 -11.10 33.64
C VAL A 303 -10.17 -11.58 33.03
N LEU A 304 -10.61 -10.92 31.95
CA LEU A 304 -11.85 -11.28 31.23
C LEU A 304 -11.67 -12.53 30.35
N ALA A 305 -10.46 -12.76 29.83
CA ALA A 305 -10.06 -14.01 29.19
C ALA A 305 -8.58 -14.28 29.50
N GLY A 306 -8.32 -15.38 30.19
CA GLY A 306 -6.97 -15.85 30.52
C GLY A 306 -6.33 -16.68 29.40
N GLY A 307 -5.04 -16.99 29.56
CA GLY A 307 -4.24 -17.75 28.61
C GLY A 307 -2.78 -17.84 29.04
N ALA A 308 -1.98 -18.64 28.34
CA ALA A 308 -0.54 -18.78 28.61
C ALA A 308 0.21 -17.49 28.21
N LEU A 309 1.02 -16.95 29.13
CA LEU A 309 1.85 -15.77 28.88
C LEU A 309 3.20 -16.17 28.31
N ARG A 310 3.86 -15.23 27.62
CA ARG A 310 5.21 -15.40 27.06
C ARG A 310 5.98 -14.09 27.21
N PRO A 311 7.30 -14.13 27.52
CA PRO A 311 8.14 -12.93 27.51
C PRO A 311 8.04 -12.17 26.19
N ARG A 312 8.04 -10.82 26.22
CA ARG A 312 8.01 -9.96 25.02
C ARG A 312 6.79 -10.17 24.10
N MET A 313 5.72 -10.78 24.60
CA MET A 313 4.37 -10.83 24.00
C MET A 313 3.83 -9.42 23.73
N GLY A 314 3.05 -9.24 22.66
CA GLY A 314 2.48 -7.94 22.28
C GLY A 314 1.39 -7.46 23.24
N VAL A 315 1.27 -6.13 23.36
CA VAL A 315 0.28 -5.42 24.18
C VAL A 315 -0.44 -4.40 23.28
N ASN A 316 -1.76 -4.35 23.37
CA ASN A 316 -2.61 -3.39 22.67
C ASN A 316 -3.55 -2.68 23.67
N LEU A 317 -3.79 -1.39 23.44
CA LEU A 317 -4.53 -0.50 24.34
C LEU A 317 -5.64 0.22 23.54
N PRO A 318 -6.70 -0.50 23.12
CA PRO A 318 -7.69 -0.02 22.16
C PRO A 318 -8.58 1.13 22.64
N ASP A 319 -8.60 1.39 23.96
CA ASP A 319 -9.38 2.47 24.58
C ASP A 319 -8.50 3.70 24.93
N SER A 320 -7.18 3.53 24.95
CA SER A 320 -6.18 4.53 25.36
C SER A 320 -5.35 5.00 24.14
N ASP A 321 -4.57 6.08 24.24
CA ASP A 321 -3.64 6.49 23.16
C ASP A 321 -2.28 6.92 23.75
N PRO A 322 -1.35 5.96 24.01
CA PRO A 322 -0.04 6.28 24.58
C PRO A 322 0.79 7.10 23.58
N ASP A 323 1.43 8.18 24.06
CA ASP A 323 2.24 9.09 23.24
C ASP A 323 3.61 8.50 22.89
N LEU A 324 3.57 7.46 22.07
CA LEU A 324 4.74 6.85 21.44
C LEU A 324 4.84 7.33 19.99
N PRO A 325 6.01 7.82 19.52
CA PRO A 325 6.18 8.22 18.14
C PRO A 325 6.06 7.00 17.20
N ALA A 326 5.27 7.11 16.13
CA ALA A 326 5.06 6.03 15.16
C ALA A 326 6.37 5.58 14.46
N VAL A 327 7.37 6.47 14.42
CA VAL A 327 8.74 6.17 14.03
C VAL A 327 9.63 6.30 15.28
N THR A 328 10.07 5.17 15.84
CA THR A 328 11.06 5.18 16.93
C THR A 328 12.47 5.53 16.40
N PRO A 329 13.46 5.86 17.26
CA PRO A 329 14.83 6.09 16.82
C PRO A 329 15.40 4.92 16.01
N ARG A 330 15.09 3.67 16.40
CA ARG A 330 15.47 2.46 15.67
C ARG A 330 14.76 2.34 14.32
N ASP A 331 13.49 2.74 14.22
CA ASP A 331 12.78 2.77 12.94
C ASP A 331 13.40 3.81 12.00
N LEU A 332 13.87 4.95 12.52
CA LEU A 332 14.56 5.97 11.72
C LEU A 332 15.91 5.48 11.20
N GLU A 333 16.71 4.79 12.03
CA GLU A 333 17.95 4.12 11.60
C GLU A 333 17.69 3.11 10.47
N LEU A 334 16.67 2.25 10.64
CA LEU A 334 16.27 1.26 9.65
C LEU A 334 15.75 1.91 8.35
N ALA A 335 14.94 2.96 8.47
CA ALA A 335 14.40 3.72 7.33
C ALA A 335 15.54 4.31 6.49
N ARG A 336 16.47 5.02 7.13
CA ARG A 336 17.67 5.59 6.49
C ARG A 336 18.50 4.53 5.79
N ALA A 337 18.82 3.43 6.49
CA ALA A 337 19.66 2.38 5.94
C ALA A 337 19.02 1.66 4.74
N MET A 338 17.72 1.35 4.80
CA MET A 338 17.02 0.69 3.69
C MET A 338 16.77 1.66 2.52
N ALA A 339 16.48 2.94 2.78
CA ALA A 339 16.37 3.98 1.74
C ALA A 339 17.68 4.16 0.98
N ALA A 340 18.81 4.29 1.69
CA ALA A 340 20.15 4.35 1.10
C ALA A 340 20.52 3.06 0.33
N SER A 341 20.00 1.92 0.76
CA SER A 341 20.16 0.62 0.06
C SER A 341 19.26 0.50 -1.20
N GLY A 342 18.35 1.44 -1.45
CA GLY A 342 17.53 1.47 -2.66
C GLY A 342 16.27 0.59 -2.62
N VAL A 343 15.58 0.53 -1.47
CA VAL A 343 14.15 0.13 -1.44
C VAL A 343 13.29 1.19 -2.14
N ASP A 344 12.14 0.76 -2.64
CA ASP A 344 11.22 1.60 -3.41
C ASP A 344 10.15 2.24 -2.52
N TYR A 345 9.78 1.54 -1.44
CA TYR A 345 8.82 1.98 -0.43
C TYR A 345 9.30 1.75 1.00
N ILE A 346 8.87 2.60 1.91
CA ILE A 346 8.94 2.42 3.36
C ILE A 346 7.52 2.49 3.92
N ALA A 347 7.09 1.44 4.63
CA ALA A 347 5.82 1.39 5.33
C ALA A 347 6.01 1.69 6.82
N VAL A 348 5.16 2.59 7.35
CA VAL A 348 5.22 3.09 8.73
C VAL A 348 4.08 2.47 9.53
N SER A 349 4.41 1.78 10.63
CA SER A 349 3.45 1.16 11.56
C SER A 349 2.92 2.18 12.58
N PHE A 350 1.76 1.88 13.18
CA PHE A 350 1.10 2.65 14.25
C PHE A 350 0.93 4.15 13.99
N VAL A 351 0.78 4.53 12.73
CA VAL A 351 0.51 5.91 12.32
C VAL A 351 -0.70 6.45 13.08
N ARG A 352 -0.58 7.66 13.61
CA ARG A 352 -1.66 8.38 14.30
C ARG A 352 -2.25 9.48 13.43
N ASP A 353 -1.37 10.22 12.74
CA ASP A 353 -1.67 11.40 11.93
C ASP A 353 -0.76 11.50 10.68
N GLY A 354 -0.91 12.55 9.88
CA GLY A 354 0.00 12.86 8.77
C GLY A 354 1.29 13.56 9.21
N ASP A 355 1.38 14.03 10.45
CA ASP A 355 2.58 14.62 11.04
C ASP A 355 3.68 13.56 11.20
N ASP A 356 3.33 12.33 11.62
CA ASP A 356 4.23 11.16 11.67
C ASP A 356 4.97 10.94 10.34
N LEU A 357 4.24 11.08 9.23
CA LEU A 357 4.75 10.89 7.88
C LEU A 357 5.54 12.10 7.37
N ARG A 358 5.06 13.32 7.66
CA ARG A 358 5.74 14.56 7.30
C ARG A 358 7.08 14.72 8.03
N ARG A 359 7.18 14.24 9.29
CA ARG A 359 8.44 14.12 10.05
C ARG A 359 9.43 13.17 9.36
N LEU A 360 9.01 11.96 9.01
CA LEU A 360 9.89 10.98 8.35
C LEU A 360 10.33 11.44 6.96
N ARG A 361 9.42 12.03 6.16
CA ARG A 361 9.71 12.62 4.85
C ARG A 361 10.85 13.64 4.95
N ALA A 362 10.73 14.62 5.85
CA ALA A 362 11.71 15.70 5.97
C ALA A 362 13.14 15.19 6.22
N VAL A 363 13.30 14.20 7.11
CA VAL A 363 14.63 13.64 7.43
C VAL A 363 15.21 12.83 6.26
N LEU A 364 14.38 12.07 5.53
CA LEU A 364 14.83 11.31 4.36
C LEU A 364 15.14 12.22 3.16
N ASP A 365 14.38 13.29 2.97
CA ASP A 365 14.63 14.31 1.95
C ASP A 365 15.94 15.08 2.25
N GLU A 366 16.24 15.38 3.52
CA GLU A 366 17.53 15.95 3.97
C GLU A 366 18.72 15.02 3.69
N ASP A 367 18.54 13.71 3.87
CA ASP A 367 19.54 12.68 3.51
C ASP A 367 19.64 12.45 1.97
N GLY A 368 18.78 13.08 1.17
CA GLY A 368 18.75 12.95 -0.29
C GLY A 368 18.16 11.64 -0.81
N VAL A 369 17.34 10.93 -0.02
CA VAL A 369 16.73 9.64 -0.37
C VAL A 369 15.20 9.69 -0.33
N THR A 370 14.56 9.37 -1.45
CA THR A 370 13.11 9.62 -1.66
C THR A 370 12.30 8.33 -1.95
N PRO A 371 12.27 7.34 -1.03
CA PRO A 371 11.37 6.20 -1.15
C PRO A 371 9.90 6.65 -1.01
N GLY A 372 8.97 5.85 -1.52
CA GLY A 372 7.54 6.10 -1.31
C GLY A 372 7.13 5.78 0.13
N LEU A 373 6.42 6.68 0.81
CA LEU A 373 5.96 6.45 2.18
C LEU A 373 4.56 5.84 2.22
N VAL A 374 4.39 4.76 2.99
CA VAL A 374 3.14 4.00 3.09
C VAL A 374 2.61 4.00 4.52
N SER A 375 1.51 4.70 4.79
CA SER A 375 0.90 4.69 6.13
C SER A 375 0.11 3.41 6.37
N LYS A 376 0.45 2.68 7.44
CA LYS A 376 -0.31 1.50 7.88
C LYS A 376 -1.39 1.95 8.86
N ILE A 377 -2.65 1.79 8.45
CA ILE A 377 -3.82 2.21 9.20
C ILE A 377 -4.17 1.10 10.20
N GLU A 378 -3.44 1.13 11.32
CA GLU A 378 -3.50 0.14 12.40
C GLU A 378 -4.29 0.66 13.62
N ARG A 379 -4.31 1.98 13.87
CA ARG A 379 -4.98 2.60 15.03
C ARG A 379 -6.30 3.32 14.67
N PRO A 380 -7.31 3.32 15.56
CA PRO A 380 -8.50 4.18 15.47
C PRO A 380 -8.19 5.68 15.32
N ALA A 381 -7.04 6.16 15.82
CA ALA A 381 -6.57 7.52 15.62
C ALA A 381 -6.43 7.89 14.13
N ALA A 382 -5.67 7.09 13.36
CA ALA A 382 -5.53 7.29 11.91
C ALA A 382 -6.84 7.09 11.14
N VAL A 383 -7.77 6.26 11.64
CA VAL A 383 -9.12 6.15 11.05
C VAL A 383 -9.92 7.44 11.23
N ARG A 384 -9.80 8.12 12.38
CA ARG A 384 -10.41 9.45 12.62
C ARG A 384 -9.71 10.55 11.80
N GLY A 385 -8.38 10.52 11.72
CA GLY A 385 -7.54 11.49 10.99
C GLY A 385 -7.32 11.21 9.50
N ILE A 386 -8.06 10.25 8.91
CA ILE A 386 -7.67 9.56 7.68
C ILE A 386 -7.38 10.47 6.47
N GLY A 387 -8.00 11.65 6.38
CA GLY A 387 -7.75 12.62 5.31
C GLY A 387 -6.34 13.23 5.33
N ASP A 388 -5.80 13.58 6.50
CA ASP A 388 -4.43 14.11 6.63
C ASP A 388 -3.38 13.01 6.44
N VAL A 389 -3.65 11.81 6.99
CA VAL A 389 -2.82 10.62 6.76
C VAL A 389 -2.69 10.32 5.26
N ILE A 390 -3.81 10.29 4.52
CA ILE A 390 -3.85 10.10 3.06
C ILE A 390 -3.13 11.25 2.31
N ALA A 391 -3.25 12.50 2.78
CA ALA A 391 -2.57 13.63 2.16
C ALA A 391 -1.04 13.50 2.28
N ALA A 392 -0.53 13.14 3.46
CA ALA A 392 0.90 12.98 3.74
C ALA A 392 1.54 11.72 3.11
N SER A 393 0.75 10.68 2.88
CA SER A 393 1.17 9.38 2.32
C SER A 393 1.44 9.42 0.82
N ASP A 394 2.32 8.53 0.32
CA ASP A 394 2.34 8.18 -1.11
C ASP A 394 1.38 7.03 -1.43
N ALA A 395 1.17 6.11 -0.49
CA ALA A 395 0.12 5.06 -0.50
C ALA A 395 -0.35 4.76 0.93
N VAL A 396 -1.48 4.07 1.10
CA VAL A 396 -1.98 3.63 2.43
C VAL A 396 -2.23 2.12 2.48
N LEU A 397 -2.11 1.52 3.66
CA LEU A 397 -2.23 0.08 3.89
C LEU A 397 -3.23 -0.19 5.01
N VAL A 398 -4.32 -0.90 4.72
CA VAL A 398 -5.32 -1.33 5.70
C VAL A 398 -4.84 -2.61 6.38
N ALA A 399 -4.34 -2.49 7.60
CA ALA A 399 -3.74 -3.57 8.37
C ALA A 399 -4.78 -4.22 9.29
N ARG A 400 -5.54 -5.16 8.73
CA ARG A 400 -6.81 -5.65 9.32
C ARG A 400 -6.63 -6.49 10.59
N GLY A 401 -5.50 -7.17 10.73
CA GLY A 401 -5.12 -7.90 11.94
C GLY A 401 -4.99 -6.95 13.13
N ASP A 402 -3.96 -6.08 13.11
CA ASP A 402 -3.71 -5.11 14.18
C ASP A 402 -4.94 -4.20 14.42
N LEU A 403 -5.59 -3.69 13.36
CA LEU A 403 -6.82 -2.88 13.48
C LEU A 403 -8.00 -3.65 14.10
N GLY A 404 -8.09 -4.97 13.90
CA GLY A 404 -9.10 -5.85 14.52
C GLY A 404 -8.80 -6.26 15.97
N VAL A 405 -7.63 -5.90 16.48
CA VAL A 405 -7.33 -5.88 17.93
C VAL A 405 -7.70 -4.51 18.51
N GLU A 406 -7.38 -3.43 17.78
CA GLU A 406 -7.59 -2.05 18.22
C GLU A 406 -9.07 -1.57 18.15
N MET A 407 -9.94 -2.23 17.38
CA MET A 407 -11.38 -1.88 17.30
C MET A 407 -12.30 -3.12 17.32
N ASP A 408 -13.63 -2.91 17.33
CA ASP A 408 -14.57 -4.03 17.18
C ASP A 408 -14.41 -4.69 15.80
N ILE A 409 -14.14 -6.00 15.79
CA ILE A 409 -13.99 -6.81 14.58
C ILE A 409 -15.23 -6.75 13.65
N ALA A 410 -16.42 -6.43 14.18
CA ALA A 410 -17.61 -6.18 13.38
C ALA A 410 -17.57 -4.85 12.59
N GLU A 411 -16.80 -3.86 13.05
CA GLU A 411 -16.60 -2.58 12.36
C GLU A 411 -15.48 -2.64 11.31
N VAL A 412 -14.46 -3.51 11.48
CA VAL A 412 -13.29 -3.60 10.57
C VAL A 412 -13.68 -3.68 9.08
N PRO A 413 -14.66 -4.50 8.65
CA PRO A 413 -15.06 -4.55 7.23
C PRO A 413 -15.71 -3.25 6.72
N VAL A 414 -16.34 -2.47 7.60
CA VAL A 414 -16.92 -1.15 7.27
C VAL A 414 -15.83 -0.09 7.25
N THR A 415 -14.87 -0.17 8.16
CA THR A 415 -13.70 0.71 8.24
C THR A 415 -12.76 0.51 7.06
N GLN A 416 -12.50 -0.73 6.62
CA GLN A 416 -11.82 -1.04 5.35
C GLN A 416 -12.46 -0.26 4.19
N LYS A 417 -13.78 -0.37 4.02
CA LYS A 417 -14.53 0.28 2.94
C LYS A 417 -14.41 1.81 2.98
N ARG A 418 -14.43 2.40 4.19
CA ARG A 418 -14.22 3.85 4.39
C ARG A 418 -12.81 4.28 4.01
N ILE A 419 -11.78 3.57 4.46
CA ILE A 419 -10.36 3.89 4.16
C ILE A 419 -10.09 3.74 2.66
N VAL A 420 -10.51 2.63 2.04
CA VAL A 420 -10.34 2.37 0.61
C VAL A 420 -11.05 3.45 -0.20
N ALA A 421 -12.32 3.75 0.09
CA ALA A 421 -13.05 4.80 -0.62
C ALA A 421 -12.41 6.20 -0.47
N ALA A 422 -11.90 6.55 0.71
CA ALA A 422 -11.20 7.82 0.95
C ALA A 422 -9.88 7.90 0.16
N ALA A 423 -9.10 6.82 0.14
CA ALA A 423 -7.84 6.74 -0.60
C ALA A 423 -8.08 6.82 -2.11
N VAL A 424 -9.04 6.05 -2.63
CA VAL A 424 -9.43 6.07 -4.06
C VAL A 424 -9.96 7.46 -4.46
N ALA A 425 -10.74 8.13 -3.62
CA ALA A 425 -11.22 9.49 -3.87
C ALA A 425 -10.09 10.52 -3.92
N ALA A 426 -9.11 10.43 -3.00
CA ALA A 426 -7.87 11.22 -3.05
C ALA A 426 -6.88 10.75 -4.13
N GLY A 427 -7.19 9.65 -4.83
CA GLY A 427 -6.34 8.98 -5.81
C GLY A 427 -5.14 8.19 -5.24
N ARG A 428 -4.88 8.23 -3.93
CA ARG A 428 -3.77 7.49 -3.32
C ARG A 428 -3.95 5.97 -3.49
N PRO A 429 -2.91 5.22 -3.91
CA PRO A 429 -2.98 3.77 -3.96
C PRO A 429 -3.26 3.19 -2.57
N VAL A 430 -4.17 2.21 -2.50
CA VAL A 430 -4.53 1.56 -1.24
C VAL A 430 -4.33 0.06 -1.30
N ILE A 431 -3.58 -0.45 -0.32
CA ILE A 431 -3.27 -1.85 -0.08
C ILE A 431 -4.25 -2.39 0.97
N VAL A 432 -4.86 -3.55 0.75
CA VAL A 432 -5.54 -4.31 1.81
C VAL A 432 -4.67 -5.49 2.23
N ALA A 433 -4.43 -5.63 3.53
CA ALA A 433 -3.39 -6.49 4.06
C ALA A 433 -3.86 -7.33 5.26
N THR A 434 -3.10 -8.41 5.51
CA THR A 434 -3.30 -9.41 6.58
C THR A 434 -4.60 -10.21 6.45
N GLN A 435 -4.56 -11.48 6.89
CA GLN A 435 -5.70 -12.40 6.85
C GLN A 435 -6.35 -12.58 5.46
N MET A 436 -5.59 -12.38 4.37
CA MET A 436 -6.13 -12.46 3.00
C MET A 436 -6.39 -13.92 2.60
N LEU A 437 -5.42 -14.79 2.82
CA LEU A 437 -5.48 -16.23 2.54
C LEU A 437 -4.84 -17.02 3.70
N GLN A 438 -5.05 -16.58 4.95
CA GLN A 438 -4.36 -17.06 6.16
C GLN A 438 -4.21 -18.59 6.26
N SER A 439 -5.26 -19.35 5.93
CA SER A 439 -5.25 -20.82 5.94
C SER A 439 -4.24 -21.44 4.97
N MET A 440 -3.79 -20.70 3.95
CA MET A 440 -2.76 -21.12 3.00
C MET A 440 -1.32 -21.06 3.54
N ILE A 441 -1.14 -20.70 4.81
CA ILE A 441 0.08 -21.03 5.56
C ILE A 441 0.25 -22.56 5.64
N ASP A 442 -0.83 -23.29 5.90
CA ASP A 442 -0.81 -24.74 6.13
C ASP A 442 -1.51 -25.56 5.02
N ALA A 443 -2.42 -24.94 4.25
CA ALA A 443 -3.26 -25.62 3.25
C ALA A 443 -2.97 -25.19 1.79
N PRO A 444 -3.05 -26.09 0.80
CA PRO A 444 -2.81 -25.74 -0.61
C PRO A 444 -3.97 -24.96 -1.25
N THR A 445 -5.06 -24.71 -0.51
CA THR A 445 -6.27 -24.00 -0.95
C THR A 445 -6.90 -23.24 0.22
N PRO A 446 -7.45 -22.03 0.00
CA PRO A 446 -8.06 -21.24 1.05
C PRO A 446 -9.50 -21.69 1.35
N THR A 447 -10.07 -21.17 2.42
CA THR A 447 -11.51 -21.29 2.68
C THR A 447 -12.33 -20.44 1.71
N ARG A 448 -13.63 -20.75 1.61
CA ARG A 448 -14.60 -19.92 0.87
C ARG A 448 -14.79 -18.53 1.49
N ALA A 449 -14.50 -18.36 2.78
CA ALA A 449 -14.61 -17.07 3.45
C ALA A 449 -13.48 -16.14 2.99
N GLU A 450 -12.22 -16.60 3.04
CA GLU A 450 -11.05 -15.87 2.56
C GLU A 450 -11.16 -15.53 1.06
N ALA A 451 -11.58 -16.48 0.22
CA ALA A 451 -11.80 -16.21 -1.20
C ALA A 451 -12.89 -15.14 -1.45
N THR A 452 -13.89 -15.04 -0.56
CA THR A 452 -14.94 -14.02 -0.61
C THR A 452 -14.45 -12.68 -0.07
N ASP A 453 -13.59 -12.68 0.95
CA ASP A 453 -12.97 -11.49 1.52
C ASP A 453 -11.99 -10.82 0.54
N VAL A 454 -11.10 -11.60 -0.09
CA VAL A 454 -10.25 -11.18 -1.22
C VAL A 454 -11.08 -10.51 -2.31
N ALA A 455 -12.18 -11.14 -2.74
CA ALA A 455 -13.08 -10.57 -3.74
C ALA A 455 -13.69 -9.24 -3.25
N ASN A 456 -14.17 -9.16 -2.00
CA ASN A 456 -14.72 -7.92 -1.45
C ASN A 456 -13.70 -6.77 -1.43
N ALA A 457 -12.44 -7.01 -1.05
CA ALA A 457 -11.40 -5.98 -1.06
C ALA A 457 -11.14 -5.42 -2.47
N ILE A 458 -11.25 -6.25 -3.51
CA ILE A 458 -11.15 -5.84 -4.92
C ILE A 458 -12.38 -5.02 -5.35
N LEU A 459 -13.58 -5.47 -4.98
CA LEU A 459 -14.83 -4.76 -5.27
C LEU A 459 -14.94 -3.41 -4.53
N ASP A 460 -14.27 -3.27 -3.38
CA ASP A 460 -14.10 -2.00 -2.67
C ASP A 460 -13.17 -1.02 -3.41
N GLY A 461 -12.36 -1.52 -4.36
CA GLY A 461 -11.51 -0.72 -5.25
C GLY A 461 -10.02 -0.77 -4.94
N THR A 462 -9.53 -1.69 -4.11
CA THR A 462 -8.10 -1.75 -3.71
C THR A 462 -7.14 -1.87 -4.90
N ASP A 463 -5.99 -1.19 -4.78
CA ASP A 463 -4.93 -1.24 -5.78
C ASP A 463 -4.06 -2.47 -5.64
N ALA A 464 -3.84 -2.95 -4.41
CA ALA A 464 -3.00 -4.11 -4.13
C ALA A 464 -3.52 -4.94 -2.95
N LEU A 465 -3.28 -6.24 -2.97
CA LEU A 465 -3.54 -7.16 -1.88
C LEU A 465 -2.23 -7.72 -1.33
N MET A 466 -2.11 -7.82 0.00
CA MET A 466 -0.87 -8.25 0.66
C MET A 466 -0.98 -9.58 1.39
N LEU A 467 -0.09 -10.50 1.02
CA LEU A 467 0.19 -11.75 1.73
C LEU A 467 1.27 -11.52 2.79
N SER A 468 1.03 -12.06 3.99
CA SER A 468 1.87 -11.88 5.19
C SER A 468 2.56 -13.20 5.55
N GLY A 469 1.91 -14.04 6.35
CA GLY A 469 2.47 -15.35 6.74
C GLY A 469 2.46 -16.34 5.57
N GLU A 470 1.45 -16.21 4.69
CA GLU A 470 1.16 -17.10 3.56
C GLU A 470 2.37 -17.24 2.62
N THR A 471 3.17 -16.19 2.45
CA THR A 471 4.40 -16.21 1.64
C THR A 471 5.69 -16.24 2.47
N ALA A 472 5.71 -15.65 3.67
CA ALA A 472 6.94 -15.54 4.45
C ALA A 472 7.33 -16.85 5.14
N ILE A 473 6.35 -17.60 5.66
CA ILE A 473 6.56 -18.84 6.45
C ILE A 473 5.67 -20.01 6.01
N GLY A 474 4.68 -19.78 5.14
CA GLY A 474 3.74 -20.79 4.71
C GLY A 474 4.37 -21.92 3.89
N SER A 475 3.73 -23.09 3.92
CA SER A 475 4.11 -24.28 3.16
C SER A 475 3.89 -24.14 1.64
N HIS A 476 3.15 -23.10 1.21
CA HIS A 476 2.60 -22.98 -0.14
C HIS A 476 2.72 -21.56 -0.74
N PRO A 477 3.86 -20.86 -0.63
CA PRO A 477 3.97 -19.43 -0.94
C PRO A 477 3.61 -19.11 -2.41
N VAL A 478 4.09 -19.93 -3.35
CA VAL A 478 3.82 -19.82 -4.79
C VAL A 478 2.33 -20.05 -5.11
N LEU A 479 1.68 -20.99 -4.40
CA LEU A 479 0.26 -21.26 -4.58
C LEU A 479 -0.62 -20.16 -3.97
N ALA A 480 -0.19 -19.52 -2.87
CA ALA A 480 -0.90 -18.39 -2.27
C ALA A 480 -0.92 -17.18 -3.24
N VAL A 481 0.24 -16.81 -3.79
CA VAL A 481 0.33 -15.75 -4.83
C VAL A 481 -0.53 -16.11 -6.06
N GLY A 482 -0.40 -17.32 -6.59
CA GLY A 482 -1.17 -17.79 -7.74
C GLY A 482 -2.67 -18.03 -7.46
N MET A 483 -3.08 -18.16 -6.20
CA MET A 483 -4.50 -18.19 -5.81
C MET A 483 -5.06 -16.77 -5.74
N LEU A 484 -4.32 -15.84 -5.12
CA LEU A 484 -4.71 -14.43 -5.05
C LEU A 484 -4.90 -13.84 -6.45
N GLY A 485 -3.95 -14.07 -7.38
CA GLY A 485 -4.07 -13.65 -8.77
C GLY A 485 -5.27 -14.25 -9.53
N ARG A 486 -5.67 -15.50 -9.23
CA ARG A 486 -6.86 -16.14 -9.82
C ARG A 486 -8.17 -15.57 -9.28
N ILE A 487 -8.26 -15.31 -7.97
CA ILE A 487 -9.43 -14.66 -7.38
C ILE A 487 -9.54 -13.23 -7.91
N SER A 488 -8.41 -12.51 -8.05
CA SER A 488 -8.35 -11.20 -8.69
C SER A 488 -8.93 -11.24 -10.10
N LEU A 489 -8.42 -12.10 -10.99
CA LEU A 489 -8.94 -12.23 -12.35
C LEU A 489 -10.46 -12.52 -12.38
N ALA A 490 -10.94 -13.51 -11.62
CA ALA A 490 -12.36 -13.87 -11.62
C ALA A 490 -13.27 -12.74 -11.09
N THR A 491 -12.81 -11.99 -10.09
CA THR A 491 -13.55 -10.84 -9.52
C THR A 491 -13.53 -9.65 -10.49
N GLU A 492 -12.39 -9.42 -11.14
CA GLU A 492 -12.17 -8.35 -12.11
C GLU A 492 -12.94 -8.56 -13.42
N ASP A 493 -13.02 -9.80 -13.91
CA ASP A 493 -13.84 -10.16 -15.06
C ASP A 493 -15.34 -9.95 -14.76
N TRP A 494 -15.82 -10.38 -13.58
CA TRP A 494 -17.20 -10.18 -13.16
C TRP A 494 -17.59 -8.70 -13.00
N ALA A 495 -16.65 -7.86 -12.57
CA ALA A 495 -16.82 -6.40 -12.44
C ALA A 495 -16.74 -5.66 -13.80
N ASP A 496 -15.98 -6.19 -14.76
CA ASP A 496 -15.92 -5.68 -16.14
C ASP A 496 -17.22 -5.96 -16.92
N GLU A 497 -17.95 -7.03 -16.59
CA GLU A 497 -19.18 -7.46 -17.28
C GLU A 497 -20.32 -6.42 -17.20
N ARG A 498 -20.36 -5.52 -18.21
CA ARG A 498 -21.47 -4.59 -18.51
C ARG A 498 -22.02 -3.84 -17.30
N ASP A 499 -21.16 -3.02 -16.71
CA ASP A 499 -21.50 -1.89 -15.83
C ASP A 499 -22.35 -2.26 -14.60
N ARG A 500 -22.23 -3.52 -14.11
CA ARG A 500 -22.83 -3.99 -12.85
C ARG A 500 -22.45 -3.14 -11.64
N ILE A 501 -21.26 -2.55 -11.69
CA ILE A 501 -20.79 -1.53 -10.76
C ILE A 501 -20.73 -0.22 -11.54
N VAL A 502 -21.58 0.73 -11.15
CA VAL A 502 -21.38 2.13 -11.53
C VAL A 502 -20.05 2.55 -10.89
N ALA A 503 -19.02 2.76 -11.72
CA ALA A 503 -17.78 3.35 -11.24
C ALA A 503 -18.14 4.65 -10.50
N PRO A 504 -17.63 4.86 -9.27
CA PRO A 504 -17.98 6.05 -8.49
C PRO A 504 -17.68 7.29 -9.35
N ASP A 505 -18.69 8.13 -9.52
CA ASP A 505 -18.59 9.32 -10.37
C ASP A 505 -17.41 10.14 -9.85
N ALA A 506 -16.35 10.24 -10.67
CA ALA A 506 -15.01 10.51 -10.18
C ALA A 506 -14.97 11.94 -9.65
N SER A 507 -15.15 12.07 -8.33
CA SER A 507 -15.37 13.36 -7.68
C SER A 507 -14.23 14.28 -8.05
N MET A 508 -14.56 15.45 -8.59
CA MET A 508 -13.56 16.47 -8.94
C MET A 508 -12.86 16.93 -7.67
N VAL A 509 -11.79 16.23 -7.31
CA VAL A 509 -10.78 16.71 -6.37
C VAL A 509 -10.28 18.03 -6.96
N GLU A 510 -10.28 19.09 -6.15
CA GLU A 510 -9.65 20.37 -6.50
C GLU A 510 -8.13 20.21 -6.49
N MET A 511 -7.60 19.40 -7.43
CA MET A 511 -6.20 19.48 -7.82
C MET A 511 -5.94 20.88 -8.33
N ALA A 512 -4.78 21.44 -7.95
CA ALA A 512 -4.34 22.77 -8.37
C ALA A 512 -4.23 22.93 -9.91
N ASP A 513 -4.28 21.83 -10.66
CA ASP A 513 -4.21 21.80 -12.11
C ASP A 513 -5.18 20.74 -12.71
N PRO A 514 -6.31 21.14 -13.32
CA PRO A 514 -7.44 20.24 -13.61
C PRO A 514 -7.35 19.47 -14.94
N TRP A 515 -6.49 19.90 -15.86
CA TRP A 515 -6.38 19.33 -17.22
C TRP A 515 -5.84 17.89 -17.25
N MET A 516 -4.79 17.59 -16.49
CA MET A 516 -4.19 16.24 -16.39
C MET A 516 -5.22 15.17 -15.95
N PRO A 517 -6.01 15.40 -14.88
CA PRO A 517 -7.20 14.57 -14.57
C PRO A 517 -8.19 14.42 -15.73
N ALA A 518 -8.52 15.51 -16.43
CA ALA A 518 -9.46 15.47 -17.55
C ALA A 518 -8.92 14.66 -18.75
N ILE A 519 -7.61 14.71 -19.00
CA ILE A 519 -6.92 13.89 -20.01
C ILE A 519 -6.97 12.40 -19.64
N ALA A 520 -6.72 12.05 -18.38
CA ALA A 520 -6.80 10.66 -17.92
C ALA A 520 -8.24 10.10 -18.01
N ALA A 521 -9.24 10.87 -17.58
CA ALA A 521 -10.65 10.51 -17.71
C ALA A 521 -11.10 10.42 -19.18
N GLY A 522 -10.62 11.33 -20.04
CA GLY A 522 -10.80 11.29 -21.49
C GLY A 522 -10.17 10.05 -22.12
N ALA A 523 -8.95 9.68 -21.71
CA ALA A 523 -8.27 8.46 -22.15
C ALA A 523 -9.08 7.21 -21.79
N ARG A 524 -9.67 7.15 -20.59
CA ARG A 524 -10.59 6.07 -20.19
C ARG A 524 -11.83 6.02 -21.07
N ARG A 525 -12.44 7.17 -21.36
CA ARG A 525 -13.65 7.23 -22.20
C ARG A 525 -13.35 6.75 -23.62
N ILE A 526 -12.31 7.28 -24.24
CA ILE A 526 -11.89 6.94 -25.61
C ILE A 526 -11.48 5.47 -25.69
N ALA A 527 -10.68 4.96 -24.75
CA ALA A 527 -10.27 3.56 -24.71
C ALA A 527 -11.46 2.59 -24.67
N HIS A 528 -12.52 2.95 -23.93
CA HIS A 528 -13.77 2.19 -23.90
C HIS A 528 -14.57 2.31 -25.21
N GLU A 529 -14.65 3.49 -25.82
CA GLU A 529 -15.45 3.72 -27.04
C GLU A 529 -14.84 3.07 -28.29
N ILE A 530 -13.51 2.94 -28.37
CA ILE A 530 -12.81 2.36 -29.54
C ILE A 530 -12.45 0.88 -29.36
N GLU A 531 -12.86 0.26 -28.25
CA GLU A 531 -12.46 -1.10 -27.83
C GLU A 531 -10.93 -1.29 -27.81
N ALA A 532 -10.21 -0.30 -27.26
CA ALA A 532 -8.74 -0.32 -27.20
C ALA A 532 -8.22 -1.50 -26.36
N VAL A 533 -7.09 -2.09 -26.75
CA VAL A 533 -6.49 -3.23 -26.04
C VAL A 533 -5.55 -2.82 -24.90
N ALA A 534 -4.96 -1.62 -24.99
CA ALA A 534 -4.08 -1.05 -23.99
C ALA A 534 -4.08 0.47 -24.00
N VAL A 535 -3.63 1.05 -22.88
CA VAL A 535 -3.13 2.43 -22.82
C VAL A 535 -1.61 2.39 -22.88
N LEU A 536 -1.00 3.23 -23.72
CA LEU A 536 0.46 3.36 -23.84
C LEU A 536 0.86 4.78 -23.38
N ALA A 537 1.51 4.90 -22.22
CA ALA A 537 1.88 6.19 -21.64
C ALA A 537 3.39 6.34 -21.50
N TRP A 538 3.90 7.56 -21.62
CA TRP A 538 5.29 7.90 -21.25
C TRP A 538 5.29 8.69 -19.94
N SER A 539 6.28 8.49 -19.06
CA SER A 539 6.37 9.23 -17.80
C SER A 539 7.80 9.41 -17.28
N HIS A 540 8.13 10.65 -16.89
CA HIS A 540 9.36 11.02 -16.16
C HIS A 540 9.17 11.06 -14.64
N ASP A 541 7.92 11.11 -14.21
CA ASP A 541 7.48 11.09 -12.81
C ASP A 541 6.39 10.03 -12.62
N GLU A 542 5.81 9.96 -11.43
CA GLU A 542 4.71 9.04 -11.14
C GLU A 542 3.34 9.57 -11.58
N HIS A 543 3.24 10.85 -11.90
CA HIS A 543 1.97 11.58 -11.99
C HIS A 543 1.09 11.03 -13.12
N THR A 544 1.66 10.76 -14.29
CA THR A 544 0.93 10.19 -15.43
C THR A 544 0.43 8.77 -15.13
N ALA A 545 1.29 7.91 -14.57
CA ALA A 545 0.92 6.54 -14.21
C ALA A 545 -0.12 6.49 -13.08
N TRP A 546 0.02 7.37 -12.08
CA TRP A 546 -0.88 7.51 -10.94
C TRP A 546 -2.28 7.96 -11.37
N LEU A 547 -2.37 8.99 -12.21
CA LEU A 547 -3.65 9.45 -12.79
C LEU A 547 -4.34 8.35 -13.60
N LEU A 548 -3.61 7.66 -14.47
CA LEU A 548 -4.19 6.59 -15.28
C LEU A 548 -4.62 5.40 -14.41
N SER A 549 -3.86 5.03 -13.38
CA SER A 549 -4.24 4.02 -12.39
C SER A 549 -5.55 4.37 -11.66
N ARG A 550 -5.67 5.64 -11.22
CA ARG A 550 -6.84 6.15 -10.49
C ARG A 550 -8.13 6.01 -11.30
N GLU A 551 -8.07 6.16 -12.62
CA GLU A 551 -9.24 6.03 -13.50
C GLU A 551 -9.76 4.57 -13.63
N ARG A 552 -9.06 3.56 -13.08
CA ARG A 552 -9.51 2.15 -13.05
C ARG A 552 -9.83 1.57 -14.43
N PHE A 553 -8.94 1.73 -15.40
CA PHE A 553 -9.08 1.14 -16.74
C PHE A 553 -9.39 -0.36 -16.71
N ARG A 554 -10.24 -0.81 -17.66
CA ARG A 554 -10.55 -2.23 -17.89
C ARG A 554 -9.43 -2.98 -18.66
N ILE A 555 -8.39 -2.27 -19.07
CA ILE A 555 -7.31 -2.72 -19.96
C ILE A 555 -5.95 -2.37 -19.35
N PRO A 556 -4.85 -3.07 -19.70
CA PRO A 556 -3.51 -2.76 -19.18
C PRO A 556 -3.06 -1.34 -19.54
N ILE A 557 -2.38 -0.70 -18.59
CA ILE A 557 -1.72 0.59 -18.77
C ILE A 557 -0.22 0.34 -18.84
N VAL A 558 0.36 0.33 -20.04
CA VAL A 558 1.81 0.20 -20.21
C VAL A 558 2.43 1.57 -20.05
N VAL A 559 3.36 1.71 -19.10
CA VAL A 559 4.06 2.98 -18.86
C VAL A 559 5.54 2.83 -19.21
N PHE A 560 5.99 3.64 -20.15
CA PHE A 560 7.36 3.71 -20.61
C PHE A 560 8.11 4.79 -19.83
N THR A 561 9.31 4.45 -19.35
CA THR A 561 10.19 5.39 -18.68
C THR A 561 11.65 4.98 -18.86
N SER A 562 12.57 5.94 -18.71
CA SER A 562 14.01 5.68 -18.70
C SER A 562 14.59 5.45 -17.31
N GLU A 563 13.81 5.61 -16.23
CA GLU A 563 14.29 5.54 -14.85
C GLU A 563 13.85 4.24 -14.14
N PRO A 564 14.77 3.32 -13.78
CA PRO A 564 14.44 2.06 -13.11
C PRO A 564 13.76 2.20 -11.74
N ARG A 565 14.13 3.19 -10.92
CA ARG A 565 13.50 3.44 -9.60
C ARG A 565 12.03 3.82 -9.76
N LEU A 566 11.74 4.65 -10.76
CA LEU A 566 10.39 5.06 -11.11
C LEU A 566 9.57 3.88 -11.63
N ALA A 567 10.15 3.09 -12.54
CA ALA A 567 9.55 1.86 -13.04
C ALA A 567 9.25 0.85 -11.92
N ARG A 568 10.05 0.83 -10.84
CA ARG A 568 9.76 0.05 -9.63
C ARG A 568 8.62 0.62 -8.81
N ARG A 569 8.65 1.90 -8.42
CA ARG A 569 7.55 2.51 -7.65
C ARG A 569 6.18 2.34 -8.37
N MET A 570 6.14 2.50 -9.70
CA MET A 570 4.95 2.23 -10.51
C MET A 570 4.36 0.81 -10.42
N ARG A 571 5.08 -0.20 -9.90
CA ARG A 571 4.57 -1.59 -9.78
C ARG A 571 3.39 -1.73 -8.83
N LEU A 572 3.25 -0.81 -7.85
CA LEU A 572 2.14 -0.77 -6.90
C LEU A 572 0.82 -0.25 -7.49
N LEU A 573 0.87 0.44 -8.64
CA LEU A 573 -0.28 1.11 -9.25
C LEU A 573 -1.16 0.13 -10.03
N ARG A 574 -2.48 0.11 -9.75
CA ARG A 574 -3.43 -0.84 -10.33
C ARG A 574 -3.46 -0.77 -11.87
N GLY A 575 -3.33 -1.94 -12.51
CA GLY A 575 -3.35 -2.07 -13.96
C GLY A 575 -2.09 -1.58 -14.68
N VAL A 576 -1.15 -0.95 -13.97
CA VAL A 576 0.09 -0.42 -14.55
C VAL A 576 1.11 -1.55 -14.78
N ARG A 577 1.69 -1.59 -15.98
CA ARG A 577 2.83 -2.43 -16.37
C ARG A 577 3.96 -1.48 -16.81
N PRO A 578 4.89 -1.13 -15.91
CA PRO A 578 6.00 -0.27 -16.27
C PRO A 578 7.06 -1.04 -17.08
N LEU A 579 7.64 -0.39 -18.08
CA LEU A 579 8.73 -0.89 -18.93
C LEU A 579 9.86 0.14 -18.97
N VAL A 580 11.07 -0.29 -18.62
CA VAL A 580 12.28 0.53 -18.72
C VAL A 580 12.76 0.50 -20.16
N VAL A 581 12.90 1.66 -20.79
CA VAL A 581 13.35 1.82 -22.17
C VAL A 581 14.33 3.00 -22.27
N PRO A 582 15.27 3.00 -23.24
CA PRO A 582 16.17 4.14 -23.45
C PRO A 582 15.39 5.47 -23.66
N PRO A 583 15.90 6.61 -23.15
CA PRO A 583 15.24 7.90 -23.33
C PRO A 583 15.16 8.26 -24.83
N VAL A 584 14.03 8.82 -25.25
CA VAL A 584 13.78 9.21 -26.64
C VAL A 584 13.10 10.56 -26.78
N SER A 585 13.62 11.37 -27.70
CA SER A 585 13.10 12.71 -28.01
C SER A 585 12.06 12.66 -29.12
N GLY A 586 10.95 13.37 -28.94
CA GLY A 586 9.87 13.54 -29.92
C GLY A 586 8.89 12.37 -30.05
N ARG A 587 7.59 12.71 -30.12
CA ARG A 587 6.45 11.77 -30.22
C ARG A 587 6.66 10.61 -31.21
N GLY A 588 7.19 10.86 -32.40
CA GLY A 588 7.37 9.81 -33.42
C GLY A 588 8.39 8.73 -33.04
N ALA A 589 9.44 9.07 -32.28
CA ALA A 589 10.40 8.08 -31.76
C ALA A 589 9.78 7.27 -30.61
N PHE A 590 9.09 7.96 -29.70
CA PHE A 590 8.32 7.32 -28.63
C PHE A 590 7.30 6.30 -29.17
N LEU A 591 6.43 6.71 -30.11
CA LEU A 591 5.37 5.84 -30.62
C LEU A 591 5.90 4.56 -31.28
N ARG A 592 6.99 4.65 -32.07
CA ARG A 592 7.64 3.47 -32.66
C ARG A 592 8.17 2.50 -31.61
N ILE A 593 8.75 2.99 -30.52
CA ILE A 593 9.21 2.13 -29.41
C ILE A 593 8.01 1.57 -28.65
N ALA A 594 7.03 2.41 -28.28
CA ALA A 594 5.85 1.97 -27.53
C ALA A 594 5.08 0.86 -28.27
N VAL A 595 4.94 0.97 -29.59
CA VAL A 595 4.35 -0.06 -30.45
C VAL A 595 5.21 -1.32 -30.51
N ARG A 596 6.54 -1.19 -30.73
CA ARG A 596 7.47 -2.32 -30.77
C ARG A 596 7.46 -3.12 -29.46
N GLU A 597 7.54 -2.44 -28.33
CA GLU A 597 7.50 -3.08 -27.01
C GLU A 597 6.13 -3.65 -26.67
N ALA A 598 5.02 -2.99 -27.05
CA ALA A 598 3.68 -3.54 -26.84
C ALA A 598 3.44 -4.84 -27.64
N LEU A 599 4.00 -4.94 -28.86
CA LEU A 599 4.04 -6.15 -29.66
C LEU A 599 4.92 -7.23 -28.99
N ALA A 600 6.18 -6.90 -28.67
CA ALA A 600 7.12 -7.85 -28.07
C ALA A 600 6.68 -8.37 -26.69
N ALA A 601 6.00 -7.52 -25.91
CA ALA A 601 5.47 -7.84 -24.59
C ALA A 601 4.11 -8.55 -24.62
N GLY A 602 3.56 -8.85 -25.81
CA GLY A 602 2.29 -9.56 -26.02
C GLY A 602 1.04 -8.77 -25.60
N VAL A 603 1.14 -7.44 -25.48
CA VAL A 603 0.08 -6.56 -24.98
C VAL A 603 -0.90 -6.14 -26.09
N ALA A 604 -0.40 -5.94 -27.30
CA ALA A 604 -1.21 -5.59 -28.47
C ALA A 604 -0.74 -6.36 -29.71
N GLY A 605 -1.66 -6.75 -30.59
CA GLY A 605 -1.36 -7.35 -31.89
C GLY A 605 -1.47 -6.35 -33.05
N VAL A 606 -0.98 -6.73 -34.23
CA VAL A 606 -1.18 -5.92 -35.45
C VAL A 606 -2.68 -5.80 -35.75
N GLY A 607 -3.12 -4.58 -36.05
CA GLY A 607 -4.53 -4.21 -36.25
C GLY A 607 -5.27 -3.81 -34.96
N ASP A 608 -4.70 -4.02 -33.77
CA ASP A 608 -5.34 -3.61 -32.51
C ASP A 608 -5.27 -2.07 -32.33
N ALA A 609 -6.30 -1.50 -31.68
CA ALA A 609 -6.35 -0.09 -31.33
C ALA A 609 -5.75 0.15 -29.92
N CYS A 610 -4.96 1.21 -29.78
CA CYS A 610 -4.41 1.66 -28.50
C CYS A 610 -4.68 3.15 -28.31
N VAL A 611 -4.91 3.56 -27.05
CA VAL A 611 -4.85 4.97 -26.64
C VAL A 611 -3.44 5.27 -26.18
N PHE A 612 -2.89 6.43 -26.56
CA PHE A 612 -1.61 6.91 -26.04
C PHE A 612 -1.74 8.24 -25.31
N VAL A 613 -0.91 8.44 -24.28
CA VAL A 613 -0.95 9.60 -23.37
C VAL A 613 0.48 10.06 -23.08
N HIS A 614 0.77 11.35 -23.25
CA HIS A 614 2.12 11.90 -23.09
C HIS A 614 2.13 13.43 -22.89
N GLY A 615 3.30 14.01 -22.64
CA GLY A 615 3.56 15.45 -22.78
C GLY A 615 3.99 15.83 -24.21
N SER A 616 3.42 16.91 -24.76
CA SER A 616 3.56 17.38 -26.15
C SER A 616 4.92 17.99 -26.50
N GLY A 617 5.83 18.04 -25.51
CA GLY A 617 7.18 18.50 -25.69
C GLY A 617 7.94 17.72 -26.76
N ARG A 618 8.90 18.40 -27.41
CA ARG A 618 9.93 17.71 -28.21
C ARG A 618 10.92 17.03 -27.27
N ASP A 619 11.32 17.77 -26.25
CA ASP A 619 11.96 17.26 -25.05
C ASP A 619 10.89 16.67 -24.12
N SER A 620 11.25 15.57 -23.48
CA SER A 620 10.30 14.60 -22.94
C SER A 620 9.72 14.99 -21.57
N ASP A 621 10.38 15.93 -20.87
CA ASP A 621 10.16 16.28 -19.46
C ASP A 621 8.95 17.22 -19.23
N ARG A 622 7.99 17.25 -20.16
CA ARG A 622 6.75 18.02 -20.00
C ARG A 622 5.66 17.24 -19.25
N PRO A 623 4.82 17.92 -18.45
CA PRO A 623 3.60 17.34 -17.92
C PRO A 623 2.71 16.74 -19.02
N THR A 624 1.93 15.73 -18.67
CA THR A 624 0.99 15.08 -19.59
C THR A 624 -0.11 16.06 -20.02
N ASP A 625 -0.10 16.41 -21.31
CA ASP A 625 -1.00 17.40 -21.92
C ASP A 625 -1.71 16.87 -23.18
N ALA A 626 -1.29 15.70 -23.67
CA ALA A 626 -1.66 15.17 -24.97
C ALA A 626 -2.14 13.73 -24.89
N ILE A 627 -3.15 13.46 -25.71
CA ILE A 627 -3.81 12.17 -25.89
C ILE A 627 -4.00 11.93 -27.39
N GLY A 628 -3.90 10.68 -27.81
CA GLY A 628 -4.38 10.27 -29.12
C GLY A 628 -4.71 8.78 -29.20
N VAL A 629 -5.05 8.37 -30.42
CA VAL A 629 -5.38 6.98 -30.78
C VAL A 629 -4.41 6.55 -31.88
N LEU A 630 -3.95 5.31 -31.80
CA LEU A 630 -3.20 4.65 -32.88
C LEU A 630 -3.78 3.26 -33.14
N ARG A 631 -3.57 2.76 -34.37
CA ARG A 631 -3.75 1.33 -34.69
C ARG A 631 -2.37 0.72 -34.95
N VAL A 632 -2.10 -0.39 -34.29
CA VAL A 632 -0.79 -1.07 -34.34
C VAL A 632 -0.55 -1.60 -35.76
N GLY A 633 0.46 -1.05 -36.45
CA GLY A 633 0.83 -1.41 -37.82
C GLY A 633 0.56 -0.31 -38.85
N ASP A 634 -0.40 0.60 -38.61
CA ASP A 634 -0.67 1.72 -39.51
C ASP A 634 0.41 2.81 -39.34
N GLU A 635 0.69 3.23 -38.11
CA GLU A 635 1.86 4.07 -37.77
C GLU A 635 3.07 3.19 -37.40
N GLY A 636 3.66 2.53 -38.41
CA GLY A 636 4.83 1.67 -38.25
C GLY A 636 5.75 1.54 -39.47
N ALA A 637 5.32 2.00 -40.64
CA ALA A 637 6.17 2.11 -41.83
C ALA A 637 7.23 3.22 -41.64
N PRO A 638 8.41 3.12 -42.28
CA PRO A 638 9.34 4.24 -42.38
C PRO A 638 8.75 5.36 -43.24
N ASP A 639 9.03 6.59 -42.82
CA ASP A 639 8.84 7.87 -43.51
C ASP A 639 7.40 8.31 -43.88
N ALA A 640 6.90 9.28 -43.10
CA ALA A 640 5.88 10.28 -43.43
C ALA A 640 6.19 11.59 -42.68
#